data_AF-A0AAU9V558-F1
#
_entry.id   AF-A0AAU9V558-F1
#
_cell.length_a   1.000
_cell.length_b   1.000
_cell.length_c   1.000
_cell.angle_alpha   90.00
_cell.angle_beta   90.00
_cell.angle_gamma   90.00
#
_symmetry.space_group_name_H-M   'P 1'
#
loop_
_entity.id
_entity.type
_entity.pdbx_description
1 polymer ?
#
loop_
_entity_poly.entity_id
_entity_poly.type
_entity_poly.pdbx_seq_one_letter_code
_entity_poly.pdbx_strand_id
1 'polypeptide(L)'
;MKCNLSEEIKKDIINNLNIKIGSDINNLGNASEIENDLLLKRKHLESCLHAASDEVPTKLTSAIKKAELSSKQVEKIKEKVSVFVEKVQSFLSRTDPLMTELDKRFSAIHRLEDVLIYFQSYAKVAELSNQMKQSKDDEQLVSLYGEMKEMCNLYQKAHWNAYVKEYTHYWHNILKDNLIRHYEDILKALKWPFTSSPESTAIPKEVLNKFSNLTRYLFLIQEPRDILSESVSGDYTPDQTPCLPVKVLLRPLKKRFTFHFTGSRQTARIDRPEWFLTQTLTWIKDHQNFVLNNVQPIADKLEMHNVNAVGEFNAGLIALAAERLHTVLAIYHTQGSKGEIVDVDAAFAHAVDETLGFHKELRAITDNEVDNFLSVLTKAETFVRWLAVEKKYALAKMDETLDSEQWIEAVAAGVGSAVGSVVWVPRGADWFVTLLKTIEDRYSILPQPGHRLQFLELQLELIEEWRIRLTQLMSAAASTLKPNSFLISGPHPLIAIINTAHYTRTVLLQWAHSLHYLQLHYYRRQFQHFTQQQHREDESESSTSSEDEDDSDEDNTRQDDEEVDESLSLNDVEQRARKLALNELTRRNSLMNSSQYDITSPIANLAVAEPLDDEDTEEAGVFGDAPALLAHLRDSGVAAMTEYVLLEFKANARNYKKQKNVVNFNILRDSYRWHSMLTMEQAALSVSSSLCLPLAAMCARLACAAQALAPPLCAQLRAHLAAHIDVYIYEEVVLENWFNTGGTIQFTHDVKRNLVPAFAPPNKNASQLNQLPRLLEACKLLNMDYEDAHRVRTELAKQPNQAAISLNELGVHHIQPRDALRILNQRTDLSDSSSPSSVMELF
;
A
#
# COMPACT_ATOMS: atom_id res chain seq x y z
N MET A 1 -56.85 -95.03 10.40
CA MET A 1 -57.40 -95.74 9.23
C MET A 1 -56.53 -96.94 8.95
N LYS A 2 -57.08 -98.16 9.00
CA LYS A 2 -56.38 -99.37 8.54
C LYS A 2 -56.08 -99.21 7.05
N CYS A 3 -54.80 -99.30 6.73
CA CYS A 3 -54.26 -99.41 5.40
C CYS A 3 -54.83 -100.68 4.75
N ASN A 4 -55.68 -100.52 3.73
CA ASN A 4 -55.79 -101.52 2.69
C ASN A 4 -55.23 -100.86 1.43
N LEU A 5 -53.90 -100.94 1.30
CA LEU A 5 -53.22 -100.76 0.02
C LEU A 5 -53.94 -101.66 -0.97
N SER A 6 -54.53 -101.05 -2.00
CA SER A 6 -55.24 -101.75 -3.06
C SER A 6 -54.36 -102.86 -3.64
N GLU A 7 -54.94 -104.04 -3.89
CA GLU A 7 -54.24 -105.17 -4.52
C GLU A 7 -53.60 -104.78 -5.85
N GLU A 8 -54.12 -103.75 -6.52
CA GLU A 8 -53.53 -103.11 -7.70
C GLU A 8 -52.14 -102.50 -7.42
N ILE A 9 -52.01 -101.72 -6.33
CA ILE A 9 -50.73 -101.10 -5.93
C ILE A 9 -49.71 -102.19 -5.58
N LYS A 10 -50.16 -103.27 -4.93
CA LYS A 10 -49.30 -104.44 -4.69
C LYS A 10 -48.87 -105.11 -5.99
N LYS A 11 -49.79 -105.35 -6.93
CA LYS A 11 -49.49 -105.97 -8.23
C LYS A 11 -48.48 -105.14 -9.01
N ASP A 12 -48.62 -103.82 -8.99
CA ASP A 12 -47.68 -102.88 -9.63
C ASP A 12 -46.31 -102.89 -8.98
N ILE A 13 -46.25 -102.87 -7.64
CA ILE A 13 -44.99 -102.98 -6.90
C ILE A 13 -44.28 -104.30 -7.26
N ILE A 14 -45.01 -105.41 -7.34
CA ILE A 14 -44.44 -106.74 -7.69
C ILE A 14 -43.98 -106.80 -9.16
N ASN A 15 -44.78 -106.30 -10.11
CA ASN A 15 -44.44 -106.33 -11.53
C ASN A 15 -43.18 -105.48 -11.82
N ASN A 16 -43.06 -104.32 -11.16
CA ASN A 16 -41.86 -103.47 -11.21
C ASN A 16 -40.62 -104.18 -10.66
N LEU A 17 -40.76 -104.91 -9.55
CA LEU A 17 -39.67 -105.68 -8.98
C LEU A 17 -39.23 -106.84 -9.90
N ASN A 18 -40.16 -107.60 -10.49
CA ASN A 18 -39.84 -108.74 -11.36
C ASN A 18 -39.14 -108.33 -12.66
N ILE A 19 -39.56 -107.23 -13.32
CA ILE A 19 -38.90 -106.70 -14.53
C ILE A 19 -37.45 -106.32 -14.24
N LYS A 20 -37.21 -105.71 -13.07
CA LYS A 20 -35.88 -105.23 -12.68
C LYS A 20 -34.91 -106.35 -12.28
N ILE A 21 -35.36 -107.58 -12.01
CA ILE A 21 -34.50 -108.67 -11.52
C ILE A 21 -34.16 -109.74 -12.59
N GLY A 22 -35.07 -110.06 -13.54
CA GLY A 22 -34.81 -111.05 -14.61
C GLY A 22 -34.85 -112.53 -14.15
N SER A 23 -34.82 -113.50 -15.08
CA SER A 23 -35.02 -114.94 -14.79
C SER A 23 -33.78 -115.72 -14.31
N ASP A 24 -32.61 -115.07 -14.25
CA ASP A 24 -31.41 -115.65 -13.67
C ASP A 24 -31.28 -115.21 -12.20
N ILE A 25 -31.62 -116.12 -11.28
CA ILE A 25 -31.76 -115.86 -9.84
C ILE A 25 -30.43 -115.47 -9.16
N ASN A 26 -29.30 -115.49 -9.88
CA ASN A 26 -27.97 -115.19 -9.36
C ASN A 26 -27.44 -113.78 -9.72
N ASN A 27 -28.25 -112.90 -10.35
CA ASN A 27 -27.86 -111.52 -10.67
C ASN A 27 -28.36 -110.49 -9.63
N LEU A 28 -27.60 -110.27 -8.54
CA LEU A 28 -27.98 -109.50 -7.34
C LEU A 28 -27.79 -107.96 -7.38
N GLY A 29 -27.38 -107.36 -8.50
CA GLY A 29 -27.06 -105.93 -8.56
C GLY A 29 -28.26 -104.97 -8.40
N ASN A 30 -29.46 -105.36 -8.86
CA ASN A 30 -30.57 -104.41 -9.09
C ASN A 30 -31.48 -104.15 -7.87
N ALA A 31 -31.36 -104.88 -6.76
CA ALA A 31 -32.29 -104.77 -5.61
C ALA A 31 -31.95 -103.65 -4.63
N SER A 32 -30.66 -103.28 -4.52
CA SER A 32 -30.18 -102.32 -3.52
C SER A 32 -30.66 -100.88 -3.76
N GLU A 33 -30.98 -100.51 -4.98
CA GLU A 33 -31.30 -99.13 -5.33
C GLU A 33 -32.70 -98.69 -4.86
N ILE A 34 -33.64 -99.63 -4.70
CA ILE A 34 -35.06 -99.35 -4.44
C ILE A 34 -35.34 -99.02 -2.96
N GLU A 35 -34.62 -99.64 -2.03
CA GLU A 35 -34.83 -99.48 -0.59
C GLU A 35 -34.56 -98.05 -0.09
N ASN A 36 -33.61 -97.35 -0.72
CA ASN A 36 -33.14 -96.07 -0.21
C ASN A 36 -34.15 -94.93 -0.35
N ASP A 37 -34.96 -94.92 -1.41
CA ASP A 37 -35.78 -93.74 -1.72
C ASP A 37 -37.02 -93.61 -0.80
N LEU A 38 -37.63 -94.73 -0.42
CA LEU A 38 -38.90 -94.74 0.32
C LEU A 38 -38.78 -94.32 1.79
N LEU A 39 -37.63 -94.60 2.41
CA LEU A 39 -37.41 -94.36 3.83
C LEU A 39 -37.33 -92.87 4.20
N LEU A 40 -37.00 -91.99 3.24
CA LEU A 40 -36.76 -90.58 3.51
C LEU A 40 -38.05 -89.78 3.79
N LYS A 41 -39.13 -90.05 3.07
CA LYS A 41 -40.31 -89.17 3.10
C LYS A 41 -41.13 -89.26 4.39
N ARG A 42 -41.31 -90.46 4.95
CA ARG A 42 -42.16 -90.65 6.14
C ARG A 42 -41.65 -89.87 7.36
N LYS A 43 -40.32 -89.73 7.45
CA LYS A 43 -39.65 -89.21 8.64
C LYS A 43 -39.92 -87.72 8.93
N HIS A 44 -40.39 -86.94 7.97
CA HIS A 44 -40.44 -85.49 8.12
C HIS A 44 -41.70 -84.98 8.83
N LEU A 45 -42.87 -85.57 8.55
CA LEU A 45 -44.16 -84.97 8.95
C LEU A 45 -44.52 -85.14 10.43
N GLU A 46 -44.14 -86.24 11.07
CA GLU A 46 -44.49 -86.49 12.48
C GLU A 46 -43.70 -85.61 13.46
N SER A 47 -42.59 -85.01 13.01
CA SER A 47 -41.67 -84.30 13.89
C SER A 47 -42.17 -82.92 14.32
N CYS A 48 -43.07 -82.27 13.58
CA CYS A 48 -43.37 -80.84 13.80
C CYS A 48 -44.49 -80.58 14.81
N LEU A 49 -45.46 -81.49 14.97
CA LEU A 49 -46.67 -81.22 15.76
C LEU A 49 -46.44 -81.34 17.28
N HIS A 50 -45.49 -82.17 17.72
CA HIS A 50 -45.26 -82.46 19.14
C HIS A 50 -44.44 -81.38 19.88
N ALA A 51 -43.79 -80.46 19.17
CA ALA A 51 -42.82 -79.54 19.75
C ALA A 51 -43.45 -78.36 20.55
N ALA A 52 -44.67 -77.93 20.24
CA ALA A 52 -45.19 -76.65 20.75
C ALA A 52 -45.91 -76.69 22.12
N SER A 53 -46.47 -77.83 22.54
CA SER A 53 -47.34 -77.91 23.72
C SER A 53 -46.63 -78.29 25.04
N ASP A 54 -45.50 -79.01 24.99
CA ASP A 54 -44.81 -79.54 26.19
C ASP A 54 -43.48 -78.83 26.51
N GLU A 55 -42.92 -78.09 25.54
CA GLU A 55 -41.51 -77.67 25.62
C GLU A 55 -41.23 -76.38 26.41
N VAL A 56 -42.19 -75.46 26.61
CA VAL A 56 -41.83 -74.10 27.08
C VAL A 56 -41.53 -74.01 28.59
N PRO A 57 -42.34 -74.55 29.53
CA PRO A 57 -42.04 -74.48 30.97
C PRO A 57 -40.85 -75.38 31.39
N THR A 58 -40.61 -76.48 30.68
CA THR A 58 -39.48 -77.40 30.91
C THR A 58 -38.15 -76.82 30.41
N LYS A 59 -38.18 -76.05 29.32
CA LYS A 59 -36.98 -75.39 28.78
C LYS A 59 -36.36 -74.37 29.74
N LEU A 60 -37.15 -73.60 30.50
CA LEU A 60 -36.61 -72.56 31.39
C LEU A 60 -35.80 -73.15 32.56
N THR A 61 -36.31 -74.20 33.21
CA THR A 61 -35.60 -74.89 34.30
C THR A 61 -34.36 -75.63 33.78
N SER A 62 -34.43 -76.17 32.56
CA SER A 62 -33.26 -76.74 31.88
C SER A 62 -32.21 -75.67 31.54
N ALA A 63 -32.63 -74.45 31.22
CA ALA A 63 -31.75 -73.34 30.86
C ALA A 63 -30.93 -72.86 32.07
N ILE A 64 -31.52 -72.80 33.26
CA ILE A 64 -30.80 -72.43 34.50
C ILE A 64 -29.75 -73.50 34.84
N LYS A 65 -30.11 -74.79 34.80
CA LYS A 65 -29.14 -75.88 34.99
C LYS A 65 -28.03 -75.84 33.94
N LYS A 66 -28.34 -75.54 32.68
CA LYS A 66 -27.33 -75.35 31.63
C LYS A 66 -26.44 -74.15 31.91
N ALA A 67 -26.96 -73.05 32.45
CA ALA A 67 -26.19 -71.87 32.78
C ALA A 67 -25.17 -72.16 33.90
N GLU A 68 -25.57 -72.88 34.96
CA GLU A 68 -24.65 -73.32 36.03
C GLU A 68 -23.57 -74.27 35.51
N LEU A 69 -23.95 -75.20 34.63
CA LEU A 69 -23.01 -76.16 34.02
C LEU A 69 -22.04 -75.44 33.07
N SER A 70 -22.53 -74.44 32.35
CA SER A 70 -21.70 -73.56 31.51
C SER A 70 -20.74 -72.72 32.35
N SER A 71 -21.18 -72.19 33.50
CA SER A 71 -20.31 -71.45 34.42
C SER A 71 -19.16 -72.33 34.94
N LYS A 72 -19.44 -73.58 35.34
CA LYS A 72 -18.40 -74.55 35.70
C LYS A 72 -17.46 -74.88 34.53
N GLN A 73 -17.97 -74.93 33.30
CA GLN A 73 -17.13 -75.12 32.12
C GLN A 73 -16.24 -73.90 31.86
N VAL A 74 -16.75 -72.68 32.04
CA VAL A 74 -15.97 -71.44 31.93
C VAL A 74 -14.84 -71.42 32.96
N GLU A 75 -15.11 -71.79 34.22
CA GLU A 75 -14.06 -71.87 35.25
C GLU A 75 -12.98 -72.89 34.88
N LYS A 76 -13.38 -74.05 34.35
CA LYS A 76 -12.45 -75.09 33.87
C LYS A 76 -11.64 -74.63 32.64
N ILE A 77 -12.24 -73.82 31.76
CA ILE A 77 -11.52 -73.22 30.62
C ILE A 77 -10.55 -72.15 31.12
N LYS A 78 -10.93 -71.34 32.10
CA LYS A 78 -10.06 -70.33 32.72
C LYS A 78 -8.83 -70.96 33.36
N GLU A 79 -8.99 -72.07 34.08
CA GLU A 79 -7.86 -72.86 34.58
C GLU A 79 -6.98 -73.38 33.44
N LYS A 80 -7.57 -73.96 32.38
CA LYS A 80 -6.81 -74.43 31.22
C LYS A 80 -6.06 -73.31 30.51
N VAL A 81 -6.65 -72.12 30.40
CA VAL A 81 -6.02 -70.93 29.81
C VAL A 81 -4.85 -70.49 30.69
N SER A 82 -5.01 -70.45 32.02
CA SER A 82 -3.92 -70.11 32.94
C SER A 82 -2.74 -71.07 32.78
N VAL A 83 -3.01 -72.39 32.75
CA VAL A 83 -1.99 -73.42 32.52
C VAL A 83 -1.36 -73.30 31.13
N PHE A 84 -2.14 -72.92 30.12
CA PHE A 84 -1.61 -72.70 28.77
C PHE A 84 -0.73 -71.45 28.70
N VAL A 85 -1.11 -70.36 29.35
CA VAL A 85 -0.30 -69.14 29.47
C VAL A 85 1.02 -69.46 30.16
N GLU A 86 1.00 -70.22 31.26
CA GLU A 86 2.24 -70.68 31.91
C GLU A 86 3.11 -71.53 30.98
N LYS A 87 2.51 -72.43 30.19
CA LYS A 87 3.23 -73.22 29.17
C LYS A 87 3.82 -72.36 28.07
N VAL A 88 3.11 -71.33 27.60
CA VAL A 88 3.60 -70.39 26.59
C VAL A 88 4.71 -69.53 27.15
N GLN A 89 4.56 -69.01 28.37
CA GLN A 89 5.60 -68.24 29.07
C GLN A 89 6.86 -69.09 29.29
N SER A 90 6.69 -70.36 29.66
CA SER A 90 7.77 -71.33 29.81
C SER A 90 8.44 -71.67 28.48
N PHE A 91 7.66 -71.78 27.40
CA PHE A 91 8.19 -72.01 26.06
C PHE A 91 8.99 -70.79 25.58
N LEU A 92 8.42 -69.58 25.72
CA LEU A 92 9.07 -68.32 25.37
C LEU A 92 10.37 -68.13 26.14
N SER A 93 10.38 -68.31 27.47
CA SER A 93 11.60 -68.19 28.27
C SER A 93 12.66 -69.24 27.92
N ARG A 94 12.24 -70.42 27.42
CA ARG A 94 13.15 -71.45 26.93
C ARG A 94 13.67 -71.17 25.53
N THR A 95 12.90 -70.50 24.67
CA THR A 95 13.31 -70.13 23.31
C THR A 95 14.00 -68.77 23.22
N ASP A 96 13.82 -67.89 24.20
CA ASP A 96 14.42 -66.56 24.26
C ASP A 96 15.97 -66.56 24.18
N PRO A 97 16.69 -67.49 24.84
CA PRO A 97 18.14 -67.60 24.67
C PRO A 97 18.55 -68.00 23.25
N LEU A 98 17.75 -68.83 22.58
CA LEU A 98 17.99 -69.23 21.19
C LEU A 98 17.73 -68.07 20.23
N MET A 99 16.63 -67.33 20.43
CA MET A 99 16.32 -66.13 19.65
C MET A 99 17.41 -65.08 19.82
N THR A 100 17.85 -64.83 21.06
CA THR A 100 18.94 -63.90 21.36
C THR A 100 20.25 -64.32 20.68
N GLU A 101 20.55 -65.62 20.65
CA GLU A 101 21.74 -66.15 19.95
C GLU A 101 21.60 -66.07 18.42
N LEU A 102 20.41 -66.32 17.86
CA LEU A 102 20.14 -66.10 16.43
C LEU A 102 20.26 -64.62 16.06
N ASP A 103 19.71 -63.71 16.86
CA ASP A 103 19.80 -62.26 16.62
C ASP A 103 21.25 -61.77 16.68
N LYS A 104 22.06 -62.31 17.61
CA LYS A 104 23.51 -62.05 17.63
C LYS A 104 24.17 -62.52 16.34
N ARG A 105 23.82 -63.71 15.84
CA ARG A 105 24.37 -64.26 14.59
C ARG A 105 23.91 -63.47 13.37
N PHE A 106 22.63 -63.12 13.26
CA PHE A 106 22.12 -62.26 12.18
C PHE A 106 22.73 -60.87 12.23
N SER A 107 22.89 -60.29 13.42
CA SER A 107 23.60 -59.01 13.58
C SER A 107 25.06 -59.11 13.14
N ALA A 108 25.73 -60.22 13.43
CA ALA A 108 27.09 -60.47 12.96
C ALA A 108 27.15 -60.66 11.44
N ILE A 109 26.18 -61.36 10.85
CA ILE A 109 26.04 -61.52 9.39
C ILE A 109 25.82 -60.15 8.73
N HIS A 110 24.88 -59.34 9.22
CA HIS A 110 24.65 -57.98 8.71
C HIS A 110 25.88 -57.08 8.82
N ARG A 111 26.66 -57.19 9.90
CA ARG A 111 27.95 -56.48 10.00
C ARG A 111 28.96 -56.96 8.96
N LEU A 112 29.03 -58.26 8.67
CA LEU A 112 29.90 -58.78 7.62
C LEU A 112 29.42 -58.37 6.22
N GLU A 113 28.11 -58.33 5.97
CA GLU A 113 27.50 -57.83 4.74
C GLU A 113 27.81 -56.34 4.54
N ASP A 114 27.70 -55.52 5.60
CA ASP A 114 28.10 -54.12 5.60
C ASP A 114 29.58 -53.93 5.25
N VAL A 115 30.47 -54.74 5.84
CA VAL A 115 31.91 -54.71 5.56
C VAL A 115 32.21 -55.17 4.12
N LEU A 116 31.48 -56.15 3.60
CA LEU A 116 31.62 -56.60 2.22
C LEU A 116 31.24 -55.47 1.25
N ILE A 117 30.08 -54.84 1.45
CA ILE A 117 29.61 -53.71 0.63
C ILE A 117 30.60 -52.55 0.71
N TYR A 118 31.18 -52.31 1.90
CA TYR A 118 32.24 -51.33 2.07
C TYR A 118 33.45 -51.61 1.18
N PHE A 119 34.04 -52.81 1.23
CA PHE A 119 35.20 -53.14 0.37
C PHE A 119 34.85 -53.15 -1.13
N GLN A 120 33.64 -53.58 -1.49
CA GLN A 120 33.14 -53.52 -2.87
C GLN A 120 33.07 -52.07 -3.38
N SER A 121 32.67 -51.11 -2.53
CA SER A 121 32.66 -49.69 -2.92
C SER A 121 34.06 -49.17 -3.26
N TYR A 122 35.09 -49.52 -2.47
CA TYR A 122 36.49 -49.14 -2.75
C TYR A 122 37.00 -49.78 -4.04
N ALA A 123 36.74 -51.08 -4.24
CA ALA A 123 37.12 -51.78 -5.45
C ALA A 123 36.46 -51.15 -6.69
N LYS A 124 35.17 -50.79 -6.60
CA LYS A 124 34.44 -50.14 -7.69
C LYS A 124 34.93 -48.71 -7.96
N VAL A 125 35.23 -47.90 -6.94
CA VAL A 125 35.84 -46.57 -7.14
C VAL A 125 37.22 -46.70 -7.81
N ALA A 126 38.06 -47.64 -7.36
CA ALA A 126 39.37 -47.87 -7.97
C ALA A 126 39.26 -48.34 -9.43
N GLU A 127 38.29 -49.22 -9.72
CA GLU A 127 38.02 -49.70 -11.06
C GLU A 127 37.52 -48.57 -11.99
N LEU A 128 36.51 -47.80 -11.56
CA LEU A 128 36.01 -46.63 -12.29
C LEU A 128 37.13 -45.61 -12.55
N SER A 129 37.96 -45.33 -11.54
CA SER A 129 39.11 -44.43 -11.65
C SER A 129 40.13 -44.95 -12.67
N ASN A 130 40.41 -46.25 -12.72
CA ASN A 130 41.31 -46.82 -13.72
C ASN A 130 40.72 -46.77 -15.13
N GLN A 131 39.42 -47.04 -15.29
CA GLN A 131 38.73 -46.92 -16.57
C GLN A 131 38.73 -45.47 -17.07
N MET A 132 38.50 -44.50 -16.19
CA MET A 132 38.60 -43.07 -16.51
C MET A 132 40.01 -42.66 -16.93
N LYS A 133 41.06 -43.17 -16.28
CA LYS A 133 42.46 -42.89 -16.68
C LYS A 133 42.81 -43.41 -18.08
N GLN A 134 42.16 -44.48 -18.52
CA GLN A 134 42.44 -45.12 -19.80
C GLN A 134 41.57 -44.58 -20.95
N SER A 135 40.41 -43.99 -20.63
CA SER A 135 39.50 -43.41 -21.63
C SER A 135 40.02 -42.08 -22.18
N LYS A 136 39.77 -41.85 -23.47
CA LYS A 136 40.03 -40.58 -24.17
C LYS A 136 38.75 -39.95 -24.73
N ASP A 137 37.62 -40.63 -24.60
CA ASP A 137 36.32 -40.18 -25.10
C ASP A 137 35.55 -39.46 -24.00
N ASP A 138 35.16 -38.21 -24.27
CA ASP A 138 34.46 -37.34 -23.32
C ASP A 138 33.10 -37.94 -22.91
N GLU A 139 32.39 -38.62 -23.81
CA GLU A 139 31.09 -39.23 -23.50
C GLU A 139 31.23 -40.38 -22.50
N GLN A 140 32.20 -41.27 -22.76
CA GLN A 140 32.49 -42.38 -21.87
C GLN A 140 32.96 -41.89 -20.51
N LEU A 141 33.82 -40.87 -20.47
CA LEU A 141 34.30 -40.26 -19.23
C LEU A 141 33.16 -39.68 -18.38
N VAL A 142 32.23 -38.96 -19.00
CA VAL A 142 31.06 -38.39 -18.32
C VAL A 142 30.12 -39.48 -17.82
N SER A 143 29.93 -40.56 -18.58
CA SER A 143 29.12 -41.71 -18.14
C SER A 143 29.73 -42.40 -16.92
N LEU A 144 31.04 -42.68 -16.95
CA LEU A 144 31.76 -43.27 -15.81
C LEU A 144 31.70 -42.35 -14.57
N TYR A 145 31.73 -41.03 -14.78
CA TYR A 145 31.61 -40.06 -13.71
C TYR A 145 30.19 -40.04 -13.13
N GLY A 146 29.17 -40.20 -13.99
CA GLY A 146 27.78 -40.41 -13.59
C GLY A 146 27.63 -41.58 -12.62
N GLU A 147 28.21 -42.75 -12.95
CA GLU A 147 28.23 -43.91 -12.06
C GLU A 147 28.89 -43.60 -10.70
N MET A 148 30.04 -42.89 -10.72
CA MET A 148 30.74 -42.51 -9.48
C MET A 148 29.93 -41.50 -8.64
N LYS A 149 29.19 -40.59 -9.28
CA LYS A 149 28.30 -39.63 -8.64
C LYS A 149 27.08 -40.32 -8.01
N GLU A 150 26.49 -41.30 -8.68
CA GLU A 150 25.39 -42.11 -8.12
C GLU A 150 25.82 -42.88 -6.87
N MET A 151 27.07 -43.36 -6.82
CA MET A 151 27.62 -43.98 -5.61
C MET A 151 27.63 -43.02 -4.40
N CYS A 152 27.83 -41.71 -4.59
CA CYS A 152 27.72 -40.74 -3.50
C CYS A 152 26.31 -40.69 -2.88
N ASN A 153 25.26 -40.95 -3.67
CA ASN A 153 23.87 -40.97 -3.18
C ASN A 153 23.53 -42.30 -2.48
N LEU A 154 24.13 -43.40 -2.93
CA LEU A 154 23.90 -44.73 -2.38
C LEU A 154 24.59 -44.95 -1.03
N TYR A 155 25.73 -44.31 -0.78
CA TYR A 155 26.53 -44.54 0.44
C TYR A 155 26.45 -43.36 1.43
N GLN A 156 25.55 -43.45 2.41
CA GLN A 156 25.31 -42.38 3.39
C GLN A 156 26.16 -42.46 4.67
N LYS A 157 26.80 -43.61 4.99
CA LYS A 157 27.63 -43.76 6.21
C LYS A 157 28.90 -42.89 6.12
N ALA A 158 29.22 -42.16 7.19
CA ALA A 158 30.17 -41.04 7.20
C ALA A 158 31.55 -41.32 6.53
N HIS A 159 32.22 -42.41 6.90
CA HIS A 159 33.53 -42.74 6.33
C HIS A 159 33.46 -43.21 4.87
N TRP A 160 32.39 -43.89 4.49
CA TRP A 160 32.19 -44.42 3.14
C TRP A 160 31.95 -43.26 2.17
N ASN A 161 31.08 -42.35 2.61
CA ASN A 161 30.73 -41.14 1.89
C ASN A 161 31.95 -40.23 1.65
N ALA A 162 32.81 -40.06 2.66
CA ALA A 162 34.00 -39.22 2.56
C ALA A 162 34.96 -39.67 1.44
N TYR A 163 35.29 -40.97 1.38
CA TYR A 163 36.21 -41.51 0.37
C TYR A 163 35.65 -41.40 -1.05
N VAL A 164 34.38 -41.78 -1.24
CA VAL A 164 33.72 -41.68 -2.56
C VAL A 164 33.63 -40.22 -2.98
N LYS A 165 33.25 -39.30 -2.08
CA LYS A 165 33.21 -37.85 -2.36
C LYS A 165 34.58 -37.28 -2.75
N GLU A 166 35.64 -37.68 -2.06
CA GLU A 166 37.00 -37.20 -2.37
C GLU A 166 37.42 -37.60 -3.80
N TYR A 167 37.18 -38.86 -4.19
CA TYR A 167 37.48 -39.33 -5.55
C TYR A 167 36.55 -38.74 -6.61
N THR A 168 35.25 -38.57 -6.30
CA THR A 168 34.31 -37.87 -7.17
C THR A 168 34.78 -36.43 -7.41
N HIS A 169 35.17 -35.71 -6.36
CA HIS A 169 35.68 -34.34 -6.49
C HIS A 169 37.01 -34.27 -7.26
N TYR A 170 37.93 -35.22 -7.02
CA TYR A 170 39.17 -35.35 -7.79
C TYR A 170 38.89 -35.48 -9.30
N TRP A 171 38.00 -36.40 -9.68
CA TRP A 171 37.62 -36.61 -11.08
C TRP A 171 36.80 -35.45 -11.65
N HIS A 172 35.97 -34.81 -10.84
CA HIS A 172 35.23 -33.61 -11.23
C HIS A 172 36.21 -32.53 -11.72
N ASN A 173 37.25 -32.22 -10.95
CA ASN A 173 38.21 -31.18 -11.31
C ASN A 173 38.95 -31.50 -12.63
N ILE A 174 39.35 -32.75 -12.83
CA ILE A 174 40.02 -33.19 -14.08
C ILE A 174 39.07 -33.05 -15.28
N LEU A 175 37.85 -33.57 -15.16
CA LEU A 175 36.86 -33.54 -16.25
C LEU A 175 36.42 -32.13 -16.57
N LYS A 176 36.18 -31.32 -15.54
CA LYS A 176 35.84 -29.91 -15.67
C LYS A 176 36.93 -29.16 -16.43
N ASP A 177 38.21 -29.31 -16.05
CA ASP A 177 39.29 -28.62 -16.74
C ASP A 177 39.43 -29.06 -18.20
N ASN A 178 39.26 -30.36 -18.48
CA ASN A 178 39.34 -30.89 -19.84
C ASN A 178 38.17 -30.42 -20.72
N LEU A 179 36.94 -30.63 -20.26
CA LEU A 179 35.72 -30.25 -20.98
C LEU A 179 35.63 -28.74 -21.17
N ILE A 180 36.07 -27.93 -20.20
CA ILE A 180 36.12 -26.48 -20.37
C ILE A 180 37.10 -26.07 -21.46
N ARG A 181 38.27 -26.73 -21.60
CA ARG A 181 39.20 -26.44 -22.72
C ARG A 181 38.57 -26.77 -24.06
N HIS A 182 37.95 -27.95 -24.19
CA HIS A 182 37.22 -28.34 -25.41
C HIS A 182 36.07 -27.37 -25.72
N TYR A 183 35.36 -26.91 -24.68
CA TYR A 183 34.30 -25.92 -24.80
C TYR A 183 34.85 -24.56 -25.24
N GLU A 184 35.97 -24.09 -24.68
CA GLU A 184 36.60 -22.83 -25.10
C GLU A 184 37.06 -22.88 -26.56
N ASP A 185 37.52 -24.04 -27.06
CA ASP A 185 37.87 -24.21 -28.46
C ASP A 185 36.63 -24.21 -29.38
N ILE A 186 35.51 -24.83 -28.97
CA ILE A 186 34.26 -24.73 -29.74
C ILE A 186 33.70 -23.31 -29.73
N LEU A 187 33.84 -22.57 -28.62
CA LEU A 187 33.45 -21.16 -28.54
C LEU A 187 34.25 -20.28 -29.52
N LYS A 188 35.55 -20.54 -29.70
CA LYS A 188 36.35 -19.86 -30.74
C LYS A 188 35.83 -20.18 -32.14
N ALA A 189 35.46 -21.43 -32.41
CA ALA A 189 34.88 -21.83 -33.70
C ALA A 189 33.51 -21.18 -33.95
N LEU A 190 32.71 -20.98 -32.91
CA LEU A 190 31.45 -20.24 -32.93
C LEU A 190 31.64 -18.72 -33.04
N LYS A 191 32.88 -18.22 -32.93
CA LYS A 191 33.21 -16.78 -32.77
C LYS A 191 32.50 -16.14 -31.57
N TRP A 192 32.30 -16.91 -30.51
CA TRP A 192 31.72 -16.40 -29.27
C TRP A 192 32.77 -15.63 -28.45
N PRO A 193 32.39 -14.49 -27.83
CA PRO A 193 31.11 -13.81 -27.90
C PRO A 193 31.02 -12.99 -29.20
N PHE A 194 29.80 -12.85 -29.72
CA PHE A 194 29.54 -12.17 -30.98
C PHE A 194 30.00 -10.71 -30.89
N THR A 195 30.61 -10.21 -31.96
CA THR A 195 31.16 -8.83 -32.01
C THR A 195 30.35 -7.90 -32.92
N SER A 196 29.39 -8.45 -33.66
CA SER A 196 28.49 -7.76 -34.57
C SER A 196 27.15 -8.49 -34.61
N SER A 197 26.07 -7.76 -34.91
CA SER A 197 24.72 -8.32 -35.12
C SER A 197 24.79 -9.57 -36.01
N PRO A 198 24.00 -10.63 -35.74
CA PRO A 198 24.04 -11.90 -36.47
C PRO A 198 23.47 -11.80 -37.89
N GLU A 199 24.03 -10.92 -38.72
CA GLU A 199 23.84 -10.95 -40.16
C GLU A 199 24.83 -11.94 -40.77
N SER A 200 24.31 -13.15 -41.04
CA SER A 200 24.69 -13.99 -42.18
C SER A 200 26.11 -14.60 -42.24
N THR A 201 26.50 -15.36 -41.22
CA THR A 201 27.25 -16.61 -41.48
C THR A 201 26.57 -17.76 -40.76
N ALA A 202 25.93 -18.65 -41.52
CA ALA A 202 25.29 -19.85 -40.97
C ALA A 202 26.35 -20.69 -40.22
N ILE A 203 26.18 -20.84 -38.91
CA ILE A 203 27.06 -21.67 -38.09
C ILE A 203 26.94 -23.12 -38.59
N PRO A 204 28.06 -23.82 -38.89
CA PRO A 204 28.01 -25.19 -39.36
C PRO A 204 27.28 -26.10 -38.35
N LYS A 205 26.36 -26.95 -38.85
CA LYS A 205 25.59 -27.89 -38.01
C LYS A 205 26.49 -28.82 -37.18
N GLU A 206 27.66 -29.19 -37.70
CA GLU A 206 28.63 -30.03 -36.98
C GLU A 206 29.19 -29.32 -35.73
N VAL A 207 29.47 -28.01 -35.83
CA VAL A 207 29.97 -27.20 -34.72
C VAL A 207 28.88 -27.03 -33.66
N LEU A 208 27.63 -26.81 -34.06
CA LEU A 208 26.49 -26.73 -33.15
C LEU A 208 26.21 -28.06 -32.44
N ASN A 209 26.30 -29.20 -33.14
CA ASN A 209 26.14 -30.51 -32.51
C ASN A 209 27.25 -30.79 -31.49
N LYS A 210 28.50 -30.47 -31.81
CA LYS A 210 29.62 -30.57 -30.86
C LYS A 210 29.42 -29.66 -29.65
N PHE A 211 28.96 -28.42 -29.88
CA PHE A 211 28.59 -27.50 -28.80
C PHE A 211 27.51 -28.09 -27.91
N SER A 212 26.39 -28.58 -28.47
CA SER A 212 25.31 -29.19 -27.70
C SER A 212 25.77 -30.40 -26.87
N ASN A 213 26.62 -31.24 -27.42
CA ASN A 213 27.18 -32.39 -26.68
C ASN A 213 28.05 -31.93 -25.51
N LEU A 214 28.95 -30.98 -25.74
CA LEU A 214 29.80 -30.45 -24.67
C LEU A 214 28.97 -29.70 -23.61
N THR A 215 27.94 -28.94 -24.00
CA THR A 215 26.99 -28.31 -23.07
C THR A 215 26.27 -29.35 -22.21
N ARG A 216 25.81 -30.45 -22.81
CA ARG A 216 25.22 -31.59 -22.09
C ARG A 216 26.20 -32.18 -21.09
N TYR A 217 27.44 -32.42 -21.49
CA TYR A 217 28.47 -32.96 -20.60
C TYR A 217 28.73 -32.04 -19.40
N LEU A 218 28.85 -30.72 -19.64
CA LEU A 218 29.03 -29.73 -18.58
C LEU A 218 27.86 -29.70 -17.58
N PHE A 219 26.62 -29.89 -18.02
CA PHE A 219 25.48 -30.03 -17.11
C PHE A 219 25.55 -31.32 -16.28
N LEU A 220 25.90 -32.45 -16.88
CA LEU A 220 25.96 -33.75 -16.18
C LEU A 220 27.05 -33.77 -15.09
N ILE A 221 28.19 -33.13 -15.34
CA ILE A 221 29.28 -33.07 -14.37
C ILE A 221 29.08 -32.01 -13.27
N GLN A 222 28.04 -31.17 -13.36
CA GLN A 222 27.72 -30.16 -12.34
C GLN A 222 27.59 -30.81 -10.95
N GLU A 223 28.38 -30.34 -9.99
CA GLU A 223 28.27 -30.77 -8.59
C GLU A 223 26.97 -30.21 -7.95
N PRO A 224 26.32 -30.96 -7.04
CA PRO A 224 25.19 -30.46 -6.25
C PRO A 224 25.57 -29.22 -5.44
N ARG A 225 24.62 -28.28 -5.28
CA ARG A 225 24.85 -26.97 -4.63
C ARG A 225 25.27 -27.07 -3.15
N ASP A 226 25.06 -28.21 -2.49
CA ASP A 226 25.32 -28.44 -1.05
C ASP A 226 26.80 -28.63 -0.65
N ILE A 227 27.76 -28.55 -1.59
CA ILE A 227 29.19 -28.82 -1.32
C ILE A 227 30.03 -27.53 -1.26
N LEU A 228 29.48 -26.39 -1.68
CA LEU A 228 30.14 -25.10 -1.51
C LEU A 228 29.68 -24.49 -0.19
N SER A 229 30.53 -24.65 0.84
CA SER A 229 30.44 -23.91 2.09
C SER A 229 30.12 -22.45 1.81
N GLU A 230 29.14 -21.90 2.54
CA GLU A 230 28.86 -20.47 2.68
C GLU A 230 30.15 -19.71 2.99
N SER A 231 30.87 -19.29 1.95
CA SER A 231 31.90 -18.27 2.10
C SER A 231 31.14 -16.96 2.23
N VAL A 232 30.95 -16.54 3.48
CA VAL A 232 30.48 -15.20 3.86
C VAL A 232 31.37 -14.18 3.16
N SER A 233 30.92 -13.67 2.03
CA SER A 233 31.56 -12.58 1.30
C SER A 233 30.51 -11.84 0.47
N GLY A 234 29.81 -10.94 1.17
CA GLY A 234 29.28 -9.69 0.63
C GLY A 234 28.02 -9.75 -0.22
N ASP A 235 26.85 -9.58 0.42
CA ASP A 235 25.67 -8.76 0.07
C ASP A 235 25.23 -8.55 -1.41
N TYR A 236 25.63 -9.39 -2.35
CA TYR A 236 25.17 -9.33 -3.73
C TYR A 236 24.47 -10.63 -4.13
N THR A 237 23.13 -10.57 -4.08
CA THR A 237 22.17 -11.62 -4.46
C THR A 237 22.31 -12.93 -3.66
N PRO A 238 21.24 -13.72 -3.46
CA PRO A 238 21.44 -15.10 -3.02
C PRO A 238 22.42 -15.73 -4.01
N ASP A 239 23.49 -16.31 -3.47
CA ASP A 239 24.64 -16.86 -4.17
C ASP A 239 24.22 -18.01 -5.12
N GLN A 240 23.52 -17.68 -6.20
CA GLN A 240 23.20 -18.58 -7.29
C GLN A 240 24.36 -18.51 -8.27
N THR A 241 25.47 -19.04 -7.79
CA THR A 241 26.59 -19.45 -8.61
C THR A 241 26.03 -20.15 -9.88
N PRO A 242 26.21 -19.58 -11.08
CA PRO A 242 25.51 -20.04 -12.27
C PRO A 242 25.94 -21.45 -12.67
N CYS A 243 25.13 -22.14 -13.46
CA CYS A 243 25.47 -23.44 -14.01
C CYS A 243 26.77 -23.36 -14.81
N LEU A 244 27.50 -24.48 -14.85
CA LEU A 244 28.84 -24.58 -15.42
C LEU A 244 28.89 -24.15 -16.89
N PRO A 245 27.93 -24.52 -17.77
CA PRO A 245 27.89 -23.99 -19.13
C PRO A 245 27.82 -22.46 -19.19
N VAL A 246 26.94 -21.86 -18.38
CA VAL A 246 26.76 -20.39 -18.32
C VAL A 246 28.00 -19.71 -17.77
N LYS A 247 28.64 -20.26 -16.73
CA LYS A 247 29.93 -19.76 -16.21
C LYS A 247 30.99 -19.65 -17.30
N VAL A 248 31.11 -20.67 -18.15
CA VAL A 248 32.10 -20.67 -19.24
C VAL A 248 31.72 -19.66 -20.33
N LEU A 249 30.44 -19.56 -20.69
CA LEU A 249 29.93 -18.58 -21.66
C LEU A 249 30.17 -17.13 -21.23
N LEU A 250 30.11 -16.84 -19.92
CA LEU A 250 30.37 -15.52 -19.36
C LEU A 250 31.86 -15.14 -19.33
N ARG A 251 32.81 -16.10 -19.31
CA ARG A 251 34.26 -15.81 -19.17
C ARG A 251 34.79 -14.81 -20.20
N PRO A 252 34.54 -14.94 -21.51
CA PRO A 252 35.05 -13.98 -22.49
C PRO A 252 34.45 -12.59 -22.34
N LEU A 253 33.17 -12.50 -21.98
CA LEU A 253 32.46 -11.23 -21.74
C LEU A 253 33.00 -10.56 -20.48
N LYS A 254 33.22 -11.31 -19.39
CA LYS A 254 33.88 -10.81 -18.17
C LYS A 254 35.28 -10.25 -18.48
N LYS A 255 36.10 -10.99 -19.25
CA LYS A 255 37.43 -10.49 -19.67
C LYS A 255 37.34 -9.19 -20.46
N ARG A 256 36.43 -9.09 -21.43
CA ARG A 256 36.19 -7.85 -22.19
C ARG A 256 35.72 -6.71 -21.29
N PHE A 257 34.79 -6.97 -20.38
CA PHE A 257 34.25 -5.99 -19.45
C PHE A 257 35.36 -5.40 -18.58
N THR A 258 36.13 -6.27 -17.92
CA THR A 258 37.28 -5.86 -17.12
C THR A 258 38.28 -5.06 -17.96
N PHE A 259 38.61 -5.52 -19.17
CA PHE A 259 39.56 -4.82 -20.04
C PHE A 259 39.12 -3.40 -20.42
N HIS A 260 37.83 -3.17 -20.70
CA HIS A 260 37.34 -1.86 -21.14
C HIS A 260 36.94 -0.93 -19.99
N PHE A 261 36.33 -1.46 -18.93
CA PHE A 261 35.67 -0.66 -17.91
C PHE A 261 36.41 -0.66 -16.57
N THR A 262 37.54 -1.36 -16.45
CA THR A 262 38.40 -1.31 -15.26
C THR A 262 39.82 -0.85 -15.60
N GLY A 263 40.52 -0.28 -14.62
CA GLY A 263 41.88 0.23 -14.79
C GLY A 263 41.95 1.70 -15.27
N SER A 264 43.05 2.06 -15.94
CA SER A 264 43.41 3.44 -16.30
C SER A 264 43.04 3.85 -17.74
N ARG A 265 42.18 3.07 -18.40
CA ARG A 265 41.80 3.34 -19.80
C ARG A 265 40.82 4.50 -19.90
N GLN A 266 40.82 5.16 -21.07
CA GLN A 266 39.84 6.20 -21.39
C GLN A 266 38.39 5.69 -21.31
N THR A 267 38.14 4.40 -21.56
CA THR A 267 36.81 3.77 -21.47
C THR A 267 36.37 3.44 -20.05
N ALA A 268 37.26 3.52 -19.05
CA ALA A 268 36.97 3.24 -17.65
C ALA A 268 36.62 4.52 -16.85
N ARG A 269 36.00 5.49 -17.54
CA ARG A 269 35.58 6.77 -16.97
C ARG A 269 34.50 6.56 -15.91
N ILE A 270 34.74 7.11 -14.71
CA ILE A 270 33.80 7.02 -13.59
C ILE A 270 32.64 8.00 -13.77
N ASP A 271 32.89 9.16 -14.40
CA ASP A 271 31.91 10.21 -14.75
C ASP A 271 30.91 9.78 -15.84
N ARG A 272 31.14 8.63 -16.49
CA ARG A 272 30.33 8.14 -17.61
C ARG A 272 29.83 6.71 -17.37
N PRO A 273 29.01 6.48 -16.32
CA PRO A 273 28.49 5.16 -16.01
C PRO A 273 27.62 4.58 -17.14
N GLU A 274 27.00 5.44 -17.95
CA GLU A 274 26.18 5.04 -19.11
C GLU A 274 26.93 4.11 -20.08
N TRP A 275 28.26 4.20 -20.16
CA TRP A 275 29.06 3.39 -21.08
C TRP A 275 29.05 1.89 -20.74
N PHE A 276 29.32 1.55 -19.47
CA PHE A 276 29.30 0.14 -19.08
C PHE A 276 27.87 -0.39 -18.94
N LEU A 277 26.91 0.46 -18.55
CA LEU A 277 25.50 0.11 -18.46
C LEU A 277 24.93 -0.22 -19.86
N THR A 278 25.12 0.67 -20.83
CA THR A 278 24.67 0.48 -22.22
C THR A 278 25.32 -0.76 -22.84
N GLN A 279 26.62 -0.97 -22.59
CA GLN A 279 27.31 -2.15 -23.12
C GLN A 279 26.77 -3.46 -22.54
N THR A 280 26.43 -3.48 -21.25
CA THR A 280 25.78 -4.63 -20.60
C THR A 280 24.41 -4.92 -21.21
N LEU A 281 23.56 -3.89 -21.40
CA LEU A 281 22.26 -4.06 -22.09
C LEU A 281 22.43 -4.61 -23.51
N THR A 282 23.41 -4.09 -24.24
CA THR A 282 23.71 -4.54 -25.60
C THR A 282 24.11 -6.01 -25.61
N TRP A 283 24.99 -6.43 -24.69
CA TRP A 283 25.39 -7.84 -24.60
C TRP A 283 24.24 -8.76 -24.22
N ILE A 284 23.35 -8.35 -23.32
CA ILE A 284 22.14 -9.11 -22.99
C ILE A 284 21.29 -9.28 -24.26
N LYS A 285 20.96 -8.19 -24.97
CA LYS A 285 20.15 -8.22 -26.20
C LYS A 285 20.76 -9.12 -27.28
N ASP A 286 22.07 -9.03 -27.51
CA ASP A 286 22.77 -9.74 -28.58
C ASP A 286 22.96 -11.25 -28.31
N HIS A 287 23.04 -11.65 -27.03
CA HIS A 287 23.47 -13.01 -26.67
C HIS A 287 22.35 -13.88 -26.05
N GLN A 288 21.34 -13.29 -25.39
CA GLN A 288 20.32 -14.07 -24.67
C GLN A 288 19.55 -15.04 -25.57
N ASN A 289 19.26 -14.66 -26.82
CA ASN A 289 18.57 -15.52 -27.78
C ASN A 289 19.39 -16.76 -28.16
N PHE A 290 20.72 -16.63 -28.20
CA PHE A 290 21.57 -17.79 -28.48
C PHE A 290 21.53 -18.79 -27.32
N VAL A 291 21.56 -18.30 -26.07
CA VAL A 291 21.44 -19.12 -24.86
C VAL A 291 20.06 -19.79 -24.80
N LEU A 292 18.99 -19.04 -25.07
CA LEU A 292 17.62 -19.54 -25.13
C LEU A 292 17.44 -20.67 -26.17
N ASN A 293 18.06 -20.55 -27.34
CA ASN A 293 17.87 -21.50 -28.43
C ASN A 293 18.83 -22.70 -28.39
N ASN A 294 20.00 -22.58 -27.78
CA ASN A 294 21.06 -23.60 -27.86
C ASN A 294 21.48 -24.18 -26.51
N VAL A 295 21.20 -23.53 -25.38
CA VAL A 295 21.62 -23.97 -24.04
C VAL A 295 20.42 -24.39 -23.19
N GLN A 296 19.38 -23.55 -23.10
CA GLN A 296 18.16 -23.85 -22.32
C GLN A 296 17.51 -25.19 -22.74
N PRO A 297 17.35 -25.51 -24.05
CA PRO A 297 16.69 -26.76 -24.46
C PRO A 297 17.47 -28.01 -24.06
N ILE A 298 18.75 -27.88 -23.73
CA ILE A 298 19.58 -28.99 -23.23
C ILE A 298 19.29 -29.23 -21.75
N ALA A 299 19.15 -28.16 -20.95
CA ALA A 299 18.71 -28.27 -19.57
C ALA A 299 17.29 -28.86 -19.48
N ASP A 300 16.38 -28.42 -20.36
CA ASP A 300 15.01 -28.94 -20.43
C ASP A 300 14.98 -30.43 -20.78
N LYS A 301 15.82 -30.88 -21.72
CA LYS A 301 15.97 -32.31 -22.07
C LYS A 301 16.57 -33.16 -20.95
N LEU A 302 17.33 -32.56 -20.05
CA LEU A 302 17.88 -33.20 -18.86
C LEU A 302 16.93 -33.12 -17.66
N GLU A 303 15.70 -32.63 -17.85
CA GLU A 303 14.67 -32.46 -16.81
C GLU A 303 15.15 -31.57 -15.64
N MET A 304 16.04 -30.63 -15.92
CA MET A 304 16.58 -29.70 -14.92
C MET A 304 15.65 -28.49 -14.71
N HIS A 305 14.47 -28.71 -14.14
CA HIS A 305 13.44 -27.68 -13.97
C HIS A 305 13.87 -26.45 -13.16
N ASN A 306 14.89 -26.58 -12.31
CA ASN A 306 15.41 -25.50 -11.47
C ASN A 306 16.47 -24.62 -12.16
N VAL A 307 16.81 -24.89 -13.43
CA VAL A 307 17.85 -24.17 -14.17
C VAL A 307 17.22 -23.29 -15.25
N ASN A 308 17.30 -21.98 -15.06
CA ASN A 308 17.02 -20.98 -16.09
C ASN A 308 18.35 -20.43 -16.62
N ALA A 309 18.91 -21.08 -17.64
CA ALA A 309 20.21 -20.71 -18.21
C ALA A 309 20.22 -19.29 -18.78
N VAL A 310 19.08 -18.80 -19.30
CA VAL A 310 18.95 -17.43 -19.81
C VAL A 310 18.99 -16.42 -18.67
N GLY A 311 18.19 -16.67 -17.62
CA GLY A 311 18.18 -15.86 -16.40
C GLY A 311 19.56 -15.82 -15.72
N GLU A 312 20.19 -16.99 -15.54
CA GLU A 312 21.53 -17.10 -14.96
C GLU A 312 22.61 -16.37 -15.79
N PHE A 313 22.49 -16.40 -17.12
CA PHE A 313 23.41 -15.68 -18.01
C PHE A 313 23.22 -14.16 -17.90
N ASN A 314 21.97 -13.69 -17.93
CA ASN A 314 21.64 -12.28 -17.78
C ASN A 314 22.08 -11.76 -16.39
N ALA A 315 21.77 -12.50 -15.33
CA ALA A 315 22.21 -12.20 -13.96
C ALA A 315 23.73 -12.09 -13.85
N GLY A 316 24.48 -12.96 -14.52
CA GLY A 316 25.94 -12.89 -14.56
C GLY A 316 26.49 -11.62 -15.22
N LEU A 317 25.84 -11.10 -16.26
CA LEU A 317 26.21 -9.82 -16.88
C LEU A 317 25.80 -8.62 -16.02
N ILE A 318 24.61 -8.66 -15.42
CA ILE A 318 24.12 -7.65 -14.49
C ILE A 318 25.05 -7.55 -13.28
N ALA A 319 25.53 -8.66 -12.74
CA ALA A 319 26.47 -8.70 -11.62
C ALA A 319 27.79 -7.98 -11.94
N LEU A 320 28.33 -8.10 -13.17
CA LEU A 320 29.53 -7.36 -13.58
C LEU A 320 29.31 -5.85 -13.58
N ALA A 321 28.16 -5.40 -14.08
CA ALA A 321 27.77 -4.00 -14.05
C ALA A 321 27.56 -3.50 -12.62
N ALA A 322 26.94 -4.32 -11.76
CA ALA A 322 26.64 -3.99 -10.37
C ALA A 322 27.93 -3.85 -9.53
N GLU A 323 28.88 -4.78 -9.69
CA GLU A 323 30.20 -4.74 -9.05
C GLU A 323 30.96 -3.47 -9.47
N ARG A 324 30.90 -3.11 -10.76
CA ARG A 324 31.51 -1.89 -11.26
C ARG A 324 30.83 -0.63 -10.72
N LEU A 325 29.50 -0.57 -10.75
CA LEU A 325 28.74 0.56 -10.21
C LEU A 325 29.05 0.76 -8.73
N HIS A 326 29.07 -0.31 -7.94
CA HIS A 326 29.44 -0.23 -6.53
C HIS A 326 30.83 0.39 -6.32
N THR A 327 31.81 -0.04 -7.12
CA THR A 327 33.16 0.54 -7.06
C THR A 327 33.15 2.02 -7.45
N VAL A 328 32.38 2.42 -8.46
CA VAL A 328 32.25 3.82 -8.88
C VAL A 328 31.61 4.68 -7.78
N LEU A 329 30.52 4.20 -7.16
CA LEU A 329 29.85 4.92 -6.08
C LEU A 329 30.75 5.02 -4.84
N ALA A 330 31.49 3.97 -4.49
CA ALA A 330 32.50 4.00 -3.41
C ALA A 330 33.63 5.01 -3.70
N ILE A 331 34.03 5.16 -4.97
CA ILE A 331 34.98 6.19 -5.38
C ILE A 331 34.40 7.60 -5.13
N TYR A 332 33.13 7.84 -5.44
CA TYR A 332 32.49 9.12 -5.12
C TYR A 332 32.49 9.42 -3.62
N HIS A 333 32.30 8.41 -2.76
CA HIS A 333 32.42 8.57 -1.31
C HIS A 333 33.83 8.99 -0.87
N THR A 334 34.87 8.42 -1.47
CA THR A 334 36.26 8.64 -1.03
C THR A 334 36.95 9.83 -1.72
N GLN A 335 36.55 10.20 -2.93
CA GLN A 335 37.19 11.26 -3.73
C GLN A 335 36.69 12.67 -3.42
N GLY A 336 35.62 12.84 -2.63
CA GLY A 336 35.22 14.14 -2.08
C GLY A 336 36.36 14.87 -1.34
N SER A 337 37.38 14.13 -0.88
CA SER A 337 38.54 14.67 -0.16
C SER A 337 39.80 14.86 -1.01
N LYS A 338 39.82 14.40 -2.28
CA LYS A 338 41.05 14.36 -3.12
C LYS A 338 41.04 15.25 -4.37
N GLY A 339 39.90 15.86 -4.72
CA GLY A 339 39.83 16.97 -5.69
C GLY A 339 39.99 16.61 -7.18
N GLU A 340 39.91 15.33 -7.57
CA GLU A 340 40.00 14.92 -8.99
C GLU A 340 38.68 15.10 -9.78
N ILE A 341 37.53 15.14 -9.10
CA ILE A 341 36.21 15.39 -9.70
C ILE A 341 35.74 16.80 -9.29
N VAL A 342 35.38 17.63 -10.27
CA VAL A 342 34.98 19.04 -10.05
C VAL A 342 33.66 19.16 -9.27
N ASP A 343 32.69 18.29 -9.56
CA ASP A 343 31.42 18.21 -8.84
C ASP A 343 31.04 16.74 -8.60
N VAL A 344 31.35 16.24 -7.40
CA VAL A 344 31.10 14.85 -7.02
C VAL A 344 29.61 14.58 -6.86
N ASP A 345 28.82 15.57 -6.44
CA ASP A 345 27.38 15.40 -6.24
C ASP A 345 26.64 15.34 -7.57
N ALA A 346 27.05 16.14 -8.56
CA ALA A 346 26.52 16.04 -9.91
C ALA A 346 26.87 14.69 -10.57
N ALA A 347 28.10 14.22 -10.40
CA ALA A 347 28.52 12.91 -10.92
C ALA A 347 27.76 11.76 -10.24
N PHE A 348 27.47 11.87 -8.94
CA PHE A 348 26.66 10.92 -8.19
C PHE A 348 25.19 10.93 -8.69
N ALA A 349 24.57 12.10 -8.81
CA ALA A 349 23.19 12.24 -9.30
C ALA A 349 23.05 11.68 -10.72
N HIS A 350 23.99 11.99 -11.61
CA HIS A 350 24.04 11.40 -12.96
C HIS A 350 24.14 9.88 -12.92
N ALA A 351 24.99 9.31 -12.04
CA ALA A 351 25.08 7.86 -11.89
C ALA A 351 23.80 7.20 -11.37
N VAL A 352 23.06 7.89 -10.48
CA VAL A 352 21.73 7.45 -10.05
C VAL A 352 20.76 7.45 -11.23
N ASP A 353 20.67 8.54 -11.98
CA ASP A 353 19.73 8.65 -13.11
C ASP A 353 20.00 7.57 -14.19
N GLU A 354 21.27 7.37 -14.56
CA GLU A 354 21.68 6.32 -15.50
C GLU A 354 21.39 4.92 -14.96
N THR A 355 21.50 4.70 -13.65
CA THR A 355 21.15 3.43 -12.99
C THR A 355 19.65 3.16 -13.05
N LEU A 356 18.83 4.16 -12.75
CA LEU A 356 17.36 4.04 -12.81
C LEU A 356 16.89 3.84 -14.26
N GLY A 357 17.52 4.53 -15.22
CA GLY A 357 17.29 4.33 -16.65
C GLY A 357 17.64 2.91 -17.12
N PHE A 358 18.84 2.43 -16.79
CA PHE A 358 19.29 1.07 -17.08
C PHE A 358 18.34 0.02 -16.51
N HIS A 359 17.88 0.19 -15.27
CA HIS A 359 16.94 -0.74 -14.63
C HIS A 359 15.59 -0.81 -15.35
N LYS A 360 15.05 0.35 -15.78
CA LYS A 360 13.81 0.41 -16.56
C LYS A 360 13.94 -0.31 -17.90
N GLU A 361 15.05 -0.13 -18.61
CA GLU A 361 15.32 -0.86 -19.86
C GLU A 361 15.53 -2.35 -19.64
N LEU A 362 16.24 -2.74 -18.57
CA LEU A 362 16.50 -4.13 -18.23
C LEU A 362 15.19 -4.90 -18.03
N ARG A 363 14.26 -4.33 -17.24
CA ARG A 363 12.94 -4.91 -17.00
C ARG A 363 12.15 -5.12 -18.29
N ALA A 364 12.28 -4.20 -19.26
CA ALA A 364 11.62 -4.34 -20.56
C ALA A 364 12.20 -5.47 -21.43
N ILE A 365 13.43 -5.93 -21.16
CA ILE A 365 14.12 -6.96 -21.95
C ILE A 365 13.99 -8.34 -21.30
N THR A 366 14.12 -8.44 -19.97
CA THR A 366 14.23 -9.73 -19.27
C THR A 366 12.89 -10.27 -18.78
N ASP A 367 11.81 -9.47 -18.77
CA ASP A 367 10.47 -9.81 -18.25
C ASP A 367 10.47 -10.36 -16.82
N ASN A 368 11.59 -10.19 -16.09
CA ASN A 368 11.81 -10.68 -14.74
C ASN A 368 11.82 -9.52 -13.75
N GLU A 369 10.97 -9.58 -12.73
CA GLU A 369 10.97 -8.62 -11.62
C GLU A 369 12.19 -8.75 -10.70
N VAL A 370 12.92 -9.86 -10.80
CA VAL A 370 13.95 -10.32 -9.83
C VAL A 370 15.35 -9.72 -10.08
N ASP A 371 15.55 -8.95 -11.15
CA ASP A 371 16.85 -8.34 -11.44
C ASP A 371 17.08 -7.09 -10.55
N ASN A 372 17.48 -7.32 -9.29
CA ASN A 372 17.66 -6.30 -8.26
C ASN A 372 18.96 -5.48 -8.46
N PHE A 373 19.15 -4.89 -9.64
CA PHE A 373 20.26 -3.97 -9.90
C PHE A 373 20.23 -2.75 -8.95
N LEU A 374 19.02 -2.33 -8.57
CA LEU A 374 18.79 -1.23 -7.62
C LEU A 374 19.36 -1.50 -6.22
N SER A 375 19.65 -2.76 -5.86
CA SER A 375 20.31 -3.10 -4.59
C SER A 375 21.61 -2.33 -4.36
N VAL A 376 22.32 -1.97 -5.44
CA VAL A 376 23.56 -1.19 -5.36
C VAL A 376 23.31 0.22 -4.82
N LEU A 377 22.21 0.86 -5.23
CA LEU A 377 21.82 2.20 -4.77
C LEU A 377 21.23 2.19 -3.36
N THR A 378 20.62 1.07 -2.97
CA THR A 378 19.97 0.92 -1.66
C THR A 378 20.89 0.41 -0.55
N LYS A 379 22.20 0.30 -0.80
CA LYS A 379 23.18 0.05 0.27
C LYS A 379 23.22 1.25 1.22
N ALA A 380 23.27 1.01 2.52
CA ALA A 380 23.10 2.04 3.56
C ALA A 380 23.89 3.34 3.29
N GLU A 381 25.20 3.27 3.09
CA GLU A 381 26.04 4.46 2.86
C GLU A 381 25.66 5.21 1.57
N THR A 382 25.43 4.48 0.49
CA THR A 382 25.06 5.02 -0.82
C THR A 382 23.67 5.63 -0.80
N PHE A 383 22.73 4.96 -0.13
CA PHE A 383 21.34 5.41 -0.01
C PHE A 383 21.23 6.69 0.82
N VAL A 384 21.94 6.77 1.95
CA VAL A 384 22.02 7.98 2.77
C VAL A 384 22.60 9.15 1.96
N ARG A 385 23.65 8.89 1.19
CA ARG A 385 24.20 9.92 0.29
C ARG A 385 23.21 10.33 -0.79
N TRP A 386 22.46 9.39 -1.36
CA TRP A 386 21.45 9.71 -2.35
C TRP A 386 20.39 10.64 -1.77
N LEU A 387 19.82 10.33 -0.60
CA LEU A 387 18.88 11.23 0.08
C LEU A 387 19.47 12.62 0.33
N ALA A 388 20.73 12.70 0.76
CA ALA A 388 21.40 13.99 1.00
C ALA A 388 21.62 14.82 -0.28
N VAL A 389 22.08 14.18 -1.37
CA VAL A 389 22.26 14.84 -2.67
C VAL A 389 20.91 15.27 -3.24
N GLU A 390 19.90 14.40 -3.15
CA GLU A 390 18.53 14.67 -3.59
C GLU A 390 17.97 15.90 -2.87
N LYS A 391 18.06 15.93 -1.53
CA LYS A 391 17.65 17.07 -0.69
C LYS A 391 18.36 18.35 -1.10
N LYS A 392 19.69 18.30 -1.25
CA LYS A 392 20.50 19.47 -1.64
C LYS A 392 20.03 20.07 -2.97
N TYR A 393 19.83 19.24 -3.99
CA TYR A 393 19.36 19.71 -5.30
C TYR A 393 17.90 20.18 -5.26
N ALA A 394 17.03 19.52 -4.49
CA ALA A 394 15.65 19.94 -4.32
C ALA A 394 15.55 21.32 -3.66
N LEU A 395 16.30 21.56 -2.58
CA LEU A 395 16.36 22.87 -1.92
C LEU A 395 16.92 23.95 -2.86
N ALA A 396 18.02 23.67 -3.56
CA ALA A 396 18.56 24.61 -4.55
C ALA A 396 17.55 24.93 -5.66
N LYS A 397 16.76 23.95 -6.11
CA LYS A 397 15.71 24.16 -7.11
C LYS A 397 14.54 25.00 -6.57
N MET A 398 14.20 24.87 -5.28
CA MET A 398 13.21 25.73 -4.62
C MET A 398 13.70 27.18 -4.55
N ASP A 399 14.96 27.38 -4.17
CA ASP A 399 15.54 28.73 -4.08
C ASP A 399 15.60 29.37 -5.48
N GLU A 400 16.07 28.64 -6.50
CA GLU A 400 16.04 29.08 -7.91
C GLU A 400 14.62 29.41 -8.38
N THR A 401 13.63 28.63 -7.95
CA THR A 401 12.21 28.85 -8.26
C THR A 401 11.73 30.17 -7.68
N LEU A 402 12.00 30.44 -6.40
CA LEU A 402 11.51 31.65 -5.72
C LEU A 402 12.31 32.92 -6.09
N ASP A 403 13.55 32.76 -6.54
CA ASP A 403 14.37 33.86 -7.08
C ASP A 403 13.91 34.31 -8.48
N SER A 404 13.21 33.44 -9.22
CA SER A 404 12.70 33.75 -10.55
C SER A 404 11.48 34.66 -10.51
N GLU A 405 11.52 35.83 -11.15
CA GLU A 405 10.37 36.77 -11.21
C GLU A 405 9.07 36.13 -11.75
N GLN A 406 9.17 35.01 -12.48
CA GLN A 406 8.04 34.29 -13.04
C GLN A 406 7.27 33.44 -12.03
N TRP A 407 7.78 33.19 -10.81
CA TRP A 407 7.15 32.26 -9.87
C TRP A 407 5.74 32.70 -9.44
N ILE A 408 5.53 34.03 -9.42
CA ILE A 408 4.23 34.65 -9.11
C ILE A 408 3.28 34.66 -10.31
N GLU A 409 3.76 34.43 -11.53
CA GLU A 409 2.90 34.44 -12.72
C GLU A 409 1.97 33.23 -12.72
N ALA A 410 0.77 33.41 -13.25
CA ALA A 410 -0.13 32.29 -13.50
C ALA A 410 0.44 31.39 -14.60
N VAL A 411 0.25 30.08 -14.46
CA VAL A 411 0.43 29.14 -15.57
C VAL A 411 -0.57 29.51 -16.67
N ALA A 412 -0.08 29.86 -17.86
CA ALA A 412 -0.96 30.15 -19.00
C ALA A 412 -1.84 28.93 -19.27
N ALA A 413 -3.17 29.13 -19.31
CA ALA A 413 -4.17 28.07 -19.31
C ALA A 413 -3.79 26.88 -20.21
N GLY A 414 -3.37 25.79 -19.56
CA GLY A 414 -2.99 24.53 -20.20
C GLY A 414 -3.19 23.29 -19.32
N VAL A 415 -3.39 23.45 -18.01
CA VAL A 415 -3.60 22.34 -17.07
C VAL A 415 -4.75 22.70 -16.13
N GLY A 416 -6.00 22.37 -16.49
CA GLY A 416 -7.15 22.64 -15.60
C GLY A 416 -8.54 22.75 -16.22
N SER A 417 -8.76 22.35 -17.48
CA SER A 417 -10.09 22.45 -18.12
C SER A 417 -11.18 21.52 -17.54
N ALA A 418 -10.90 20.75 -16.48
CA ALA A 418 -11.87 19.82 -15.88
C ALA A 418 -12.75 20.46 -14.78
N VAL A 419 -12.37 21.63 -14.23
CA VAL A 419 -13.09 22.25 -13.09
C VAL A 419 -13.54 23.68 -13.39
N GLY A 420 -14.13 23.91 -14.57
CA GLY A 420 -15.03 25.05 -14.87
C GLY A 420 -14.59 26.49 -14.51
N SER A 421 -13.34 26.71 -14.09
CA SER A 421 -12.80 27.95 -13.59
C SER A 421 -11.30 27.89 -13.77
N VAL A 422 -10.71 28.93 -14.35
CA VAL A 422 -9.27 29.07 -14.50
C VAL A 422 -8.68 29.15 -13.09
N VAL A 423 -8.26 28.02 -12.52
CA VAL A 423 -7.54 28.03 -11.25
C VAL A 423 -6.28 28.85 -11.48
N TRP A 424 -6.15 29.94 -10.73
CA TRP A 424 -4.95 30.77 -10.79
C TRP A 424 -3.84 30.01 -10.06
N VAL A 425 -3.17 29.11 -10.78
CA VAL A 425 -2.03 28.34 -10.27
C VAL A 425 -0.76 29.16 -10.54
N PRO A 426 -0.03 29.61 -9.51
CA PRO A 426 1.26 30.27 -9.69
C PRO A 426 2.28 29.27 -10.24
N ARG A 427 3.17 29.70 -11.14
CA ARG A 427 4.23 28.84 -11.70
C ARG A 427 5.12 28.24 -10.63
N GLY A 428 5.42 29.00 -9.56
CA GLY A 428 6.21 28.47 -8.45
C GLY A 428 5.56 27.26 -7.77
N ALA A 429 4.23 27.24 -7.68
CA ALA A 429 3.48 26.11 -7.13
C ALA A 429 3.53 24.89 -8.06
N ASP A 430 3.38 25.10 -9.37
CA ASP A 430 3.47 24.05 -10.40
C ASP A 430 4.88 23.44 -10.47
N TRP A 431 5.93 24.27 -10.43
CA TRP A 431 7.31 23.82 -10.41
C TRP A 431 7.64 23.05 -9.13
N PHE A 432 7.15 23.50 -7.97
CA PHE A 432 7.34 22.78 -6.71
C PHE A 432 6.64 21.41 -6.71
N VAL A 433 5.39 21.33 -7.20
CA VAL A 433 4.67 20.06 -7.35
C VAL A 433 5.39 19.13 -8.35
N THR A 434 5.89 19.68 -9.45
CA THR A 434 6.67 18.92 -10.44
C THR A 434 7.96 18.37 -9.83
N LEU A 435 8.65 19.16 -9.01
CA LEU A 435 9.84 18.71 -8.27
C LEU A 435 9.51 17.52 -7.35
N LEU A 436 8.44 17.61 -6.55
CA LEU A 436 7.99 16.49 -5.72
C LEU A 436 7.68 15.26 -6.57
N LYS A 437 7.05 15.44 -7.75
CA LYS A 437 6.72 14.33 -8.64
C LYS A 437 7.97 13.68 -9.26
N THR A 438 8.99 14.45 -9.61
CA THR A 438 10.23 13.85 -10.13
C THR A 438 11.00 13.08 -9.05
N ILE A 439 10.91 13.50 -7.78
CA ILE A 439 11.41 12.69 -6.65
C ILE A 439 10.61 11.38 -6.54
N GLU A 440 9.27 11.44 -6.62
CA GLU A 440 8.39 10.25 -6.62
C GLU A 440 8.73 9.25 -7.72
N ASP A 441 8.92 9.71 -8.96
CA ASP A 441 9.25 8.85 -10.10
C ASP A 441 10.58 8.11 -9.93
N ARG A 442 11.51 8.66 -9.11
CA ARG A 442 12.81 8.05 -8.83
C ARG A 442 12.74 6.97 -7.74
N TYR A 443 12.00 7.20 -6.65
CA TYR A 443 11.95 6.25 -5.54
C TYR A 443 10.83 5.20 -5.67
N SER A 444 9.77 5.47 -6.45
CA SER A 444 8.63 4.56 -6.60
C SER A 444 9.01 3.17 -7.13
N ILE A 445 10.09 3.09 -7.91
CA ILE A 445 10.60 1.83 -8.48
C ILE A 445 11.47 1.01 -7.51
N LEU A 446 11.82 1.55 -6.34
CA LEU A 446 12.67 0.85 -5.37
C LEU A 446 11.92 -0.38 -4.82
N PRO A 447 12.59 -1.53 -4.63
CA PRO A 447 11.91 -2.76 -4.24
C PRO A 447 11.45 -2.77 -2.78
N GLN A 448 12.19 -2.11 -1.89
CA GLN A 448 11.95 -2.18 -0.45
C GLN A 448 11.05 -1.02 0.03
N PRO A 449 9.90 -1.29 0.68
CA PRO A 449 9.01 -0.26 1.23
C PRO A 449 9.71 0.72 2.17
N GLY A 450 10.64 0.25 3.01
CA GLY A 450 11.38 1.11 3.93
C GLY A 450 12.21 2.20 3.24
N HIS A 451 12.78 1.92 2.05
CA HIS A 451 13.47 2.94 1.27
C HIS A 451 12.50 3.96 0.66
N ARG A 452 11.32 3.51 0.21
CA ARG A 452 10.27 4.40 -0.30
C ARG A 452 9.76 5.33 0.82
N LEU A 453 9.61 4.82 2.05
CA LEU A 453 9.24 5.60 3.23
C LEU A 453 10.29 6.66 3.59
N GLN A 454 11.59 6.36 3.50
CA GLN A 454 12.63 7.37 3.75
C GLN A 454 12.60 8.52 2.73
N PHE A 455 12.29 8.23 1.47
CA PHE A 455 12.06 9.27 0.46
C PHE A 455 10.76 10.05 0.69
N LEU A 456 9.72 9.41 1.21
CA LEU A 456 8.51 10.10 1.65
C LEU A 456 8.83 11.09 2.78
N GLU A 457 9.63 10.70 3.78
CA GLU A 457 10.07 11.61 4.84
C GLU A 457 10.85 12.81 4.26
N LEU A 458 11.71 12.57 3.25
CA LEU A 458 12.34 13.67 2.50
C LEU A 458 11.29 14.57 1.81
N GLN A 459 10.28 14.02 1.15
CA GLN A 459 9.21 14.83 0.54
C GLN A 459 8.46 15.67 1.59
N LEU A 460 8.18 15.12 2.78
CA LEU A 460 7.54 15.84 3.89
C LEU A 460 8.42 16.98 4.40
N GLU A 461 9.72 16.73 4.56
CA GLU A 461 10.68 17.77 4.93
C GLU A 461 10.72 18.90 3.88
N LEU A 462 10.72 18.55 2.59
CA LEU A 462 10.69 19.51 1.48
C LEU A 462 9.40 20.33 1.44
N ILE A 463 8.25 19.74 1.80
CA ILE A 463 6.97 20.45 1.93
C ILE A 463 7.01 21.45 3.10
N GLU A 464 7.62 21.08 4.21
CA GLU A 464 7.77 21.98 5.35
C GLU A 464 8.73 23.14 5.03
N GLU A 465 9.87 22.85 4.41
CA GLU A 465 10.83 23.85 3.93
C GLU A 465 10.19 24.84 2.93
N TRP A 466 9.30 24.36 2.07
CA TRP A 466 8.50 25.19 1.18
C TRP A 466 7.53 26.08 1.94
N ARG A 467 6.77 25.52 2.90
CA ARG A 467 5.84 26.26 3.75
C ARG A 467 6.52 27.37 4.55
N ILE A 468 7.70 27.09 5.12
CA ILE A 468 8.49 28.07 5.87
C ILE A 468 8.88 29.26 4.98
N ARG A 469 9.42 29.00 3.77
CA ARG A 469 9.76 30.04 2.80
C ARG A 469 8.54 30.88 2.41
N LEU A 470 7.41 30.23 2.11
CA LEU A 470 6.17 30.95 1.80
C LEU A 470 5.67 31.81 2.97
N THR A 471 5.81 31.34 4.20
CA THR A 471 5.44 32.09 5.41
C THR A 471 6.30 33.35 5.55
N GLN A 472 7.61 33.24 5.32
CA GLN A 472 8.53 34.38 5.34
C GLN A 472 8.20 35.39 4.24
N LEU A 473 7.96 34.92 3.01
CA LEU A 473 7.53 35.76 1.89
C LEU A 473 6.18 36.44 2.17
N MET A 474 5.26 35.75 2.85
CA MET A 474 3.94 36.32 3.20
C MET A 474 4.09 37.48 4.17
N SER A 475 4.92 37.31 5.21
CA SER A 475 5.20 38.37 6.19
C SER A 475 5.81 39.60 5.51
N ALA A 476 6.79 39.39 4.62
CA ALA A 476 7.40 40.46 3.83
C ALA A 476 6.38 41.17 2.92
N ALA A 477 5.54 40.41 2.20
CA ALA A 477 4.52 40.95 1.31
C ALA A 477 3.45 41.73 2.09
N ALA A 478 3.01 41.24 3.25
CA ALA A 478 2.03 41.91 4.11
C ALA A 478 2.57 43.25 4.64
N SER A 479 3.86 43.32 5.00
CA SER A 479 4.49 44.55 5.52
C SER A 479 4.59 45.68 4.48
N THR A 480 4.52 45.36 3.19
CA THR A 480 4.70 46.32 2.08
C THR A 480 3.39 46.79 1.44
N LEU A 481 2.24 46.37 1.99
CA LEU A 481 0.92 46.70 1.45
C LEU A 481 0.62 48.21 1.48
N LYS A 482 0.36 48.75 0.29
CA LYS A 482 -0.11 50.12 0.00
C LYS A 482 -1.53 50.13 -0.61
N PRO A 483 -2.26 51.27 -0.63
CA PRO A 483 -3.66 51.30 -1.06
C PRO A 483 -3.87 50.72 -2.47
N ASN A 484 -2.90 50.93 -3.36
CA ASN A 484 -2.97 50.49 -4.75
C ASN A 484 -2.40 49.07 -4.98
N SER A 485 -1.99 48.33 -3.95
CA SER A 485 -1.26 47.06 -4.09
C SER A 485 -2.04 46.00 -4.85
N PHE A 486 -3.37 46.01 -4.70
CA PHE A 486 -4.28 45.07 -5.38
C PHE A 486 -4.98 45.68 -6.60
N LEU A 487 -4.64 46.92 -6.98
CA LEU A 487 -5.24 47.62 -8.11
C LEU A 487 -4.32 47.64 -9.34
N ILE A 488 -3.05 47.29 -9.18
CA ILE A 488 -2.08 47.20 -10.27
C ILE A 488 -2.37 45.93 -11.07
N SER A 489 -2.33 46.04 -12.40
CA SER A 489 -2.43 44.89 -13.30
C SER A 489 -1.15 44.05 -13.16
N GLY A 490 -1.28 42.82 -12.66
CA GLY A 490 -0.18 41.88 -12.47
C GLY A 490 -0.33 41.03 -11.21
N PRO A 491 0.45 39.94 -11.09
CA PRO A 491 0.44 39.07 -9.93
C PRO A 491 1.01 39.79 -8.70
N HIS A 492 0.21 39.97 -7.65
CA HIS A 492 0.71 40.47 -6.36
C HIS A 492 1.33 39.33 -5.55
N PRO A 493 2.52 39.49 -4.93
CA PRO A 493 3.19 38.42 -4.18
C PRO A 493 2.30 37.75 -3.12
N LEU A 494 1.56 38.54 -2.33
CA LEU A 494 0.63 37.99 -1.33
C LEU A 494 -0.45 37.08 -1.95
N ILE A 495 -1.00 37.45 -3.11
CA ILE A 495 -2.01 36.65 -3.81
C ILE A 495 -1.38 35.36 -4.35
N ALA A 496 -0.17 35.45 -4.90
CA ALA A 496 0.56 34.29 -5.37
C ALA A 496 0.85 33.30 -4.23
N ILE A 497 1.24 33.77 -3.05
CA ILE A 497 1.49 32.90 -1.89
C ILE A 497 0.22 32.18 -1.44
N ILE A 498 -0.90 32.90 -1.35
CA ILE A 498 -2.20 32.33 -0.97
C ILE A 498 -2.63 31.24 -1.96
N ASN A 499 -2.51 31.50 -3.26
CA ASN A 499 -2.86 30.52 -4.29
C ASN A 499 -1.88 29.35 -4.33
N THR A 500 -0.58 29.59 -4.12
CA THR A 500 0.42 28.52 -4.00
C THR A 500 0.07 27.60 -2.84
N ALA A 501 -0.17 28.14 -1.64
CA ALA A 501 -0.52 27.35 -0.47
C ALA A 501 -1.83 26.55 -0.69
N HIS A 502 -2.84 27.18 -1.31
CA HIS A 502 -4.09 26.51 -1.67
C HIS A 502 -3.88 25.38 -2.69
N TYR A 503 -3.14 25.64 -3.76
CA TYR A 503 -2.89 24.67 -4.82
C TYR A 503 -2.06 23.49 -4.30
N THR A 504 -0.95 23.75 -3.61
CA THR A 504 -0.12 22.70 -3.02
C THR A 504 -0.95 21.86 -2.04
N ARG A 505 -1.75 22.47 -1.15
CA ARG A 505 -2.67 21.71 -0.28
C ARG A 505 -3.62 20.81 -1.07
N THR A 506 -4.27 21.35 -2.10
CA THR A 506 -5.23 20.59 -2.91
C THR A 506 -4.55 19.42 -3.62
N VAL A 507 -3.34 19.60 -4.14
CA VAL A 507 -2.56 18.51 -4.76
C VAL A 507 -2.18 17.45 -3.72
N LEU A 508 -1.73 17.83 -2.53
CA LEU A 508 -1.37 16.86 -1.48
C LEU A 508 -2.58 16.02 -1.05
N LEU A 509 -3.76 16.63 -0.89
CA LEU A 509 -4.98 15.90 -0.58
C LEU A 509 -5.40 14.97 -1.74
N GLN A 510 -5.23 15.40 -2.99
CA GLN A 510 -5.47 14.50 -4.14
C GLN A 510 -4.47 13.33 -4.14
N TRP A 511 -3.20 13.60 -3.85
CA TRP A 511 -2.15 12.60 -3.79
C TRP A 511 -2.35 11.62 -2.64
N ALA A 512 -2.86 12.06 -1.48
CA ALA A 512 -3.17 11.22 -0.32
C ALA A 512 -4.09 10.05 -0.69
N HIS A 513 -4.92 10.23 -1.72
CA HIS A 513 -5.86 9.22 -2.22
C HIS A 513 -5.39 8.48 -3.47
N SER A 514 -4.15 8.70 -3.93
CA SER A 514 -3.57 7.94 -5.02
C SER A 514 -3.10 6.56 -4.54
N LEU A 515 -3.07 5.58 -5.45
CA LEU A 515 -2.62 4.20 -5.14
C LEU A 515 -1.25 4.18 -4.44
N HIS A 516 -0.30 4.95 -4.98
CA HIS A 516 1.07 5.03 -4.48
C HIS A 516 1.12 5.48 -3.02
N TYR A 517 0.50 6.62 -2.70
CA TYR A 517 0.55 7.18 -1.36
C TYR A 517 -0.34 6.44 -0.36
N LEU A 518 -1.42 5.80 -0.80
CA LEU A 518 -2.19 4.87 0.04
C LEU A 518 -1.36 3.63 0.43
N GLN A 519 -0.56 3.08 -0.50
CA GLN A 519 0.36 1.99 -0.20
C GLN A 519 1.42 2.43 0.81
N LEU A 520 2.02 3.62 0.62
CA LEU A 520 2.96 4.18 1.60
C LEU A 520 2.33 4.42 2.96
N HIS A 521 1.06 4.86 3.02
CA HIS A 521 0.34 5.05 4.28
C HIS A 521 0.23 3.73 5.05
N TYR A 522 -0.15 2.67 4.34
CA TYR A 522 -0.24 1.34 4.91
C TYR A 522 1.13 0.84 5.39
N TYR A 523 2.18 0.98 4.58
CA TYR A 523 3.53 0.58 4.99
C TYR A 523 4.00 1.33 6.24
N ARG A 524 3.73 2.63 6.34
CA ARG A 524 4.06 3.46 7.51
C ARG A 524 3.35 2.95 8.77
N ARG A 525 2.04 2.67 8.68
CA ARG A 525 1.25 2.12 9.81
C ARG A 525 1.76 0.75 10.25
N GLN A 526 2.04 -0.15 9.31
CA GLN A 526 2.59 -1.48 9.61
C GLN A 526 3.96 -1.39 10.27
N PHE A 527 4.84 -0.53 9.77
CA PHE A 527 6.16 -0.32 10.35
C PHE A 527 6.08 0.26 11.78
N GLN A 528 5.17 1.21 12.01
CA GLN A 528 4.92 1.76 13.35
C GLN A 528 4.39 0.69 14.31
N HIS A 529 3.45 -0.13 13.87
CA HIS A 529 2.91 -1.23 14.66
C HIS A 529 3.99 -2.25 15.05
N PHE A 530 4.81 -2.67 14.09
CA PHE A 530 5.95 -3.56 14.34
C PHE A 530 6.95 -2.97 15.33
N THR A 531 7.28 -1.68 15.18
CA THR A 531 8.20 -0.99 16.10
C THR A 531 7.62 -0.87 17.51
N GLN A 532 6.32 -0.62 17.65
CA GLN A 532 5.63 -0.54 18.94
C GLN A 532 5.55 -1.91 19.63
N GLN A 533 5.34 -2.99 18.88
CA GLN A 533 5.39 -4.36 19.40
C GLN A 533 6.78 -4.72 19.93
N GLN A 534 7.84 -4.43 19.17
CA GLN A 534 9.22 -4.66 19.65
C GLN A 534 9.54 -3.85 20.91
N HIS A 535 9.12 -2.59 20.99
CA HIS A 535 9.31 -1.80 22.20
C HIS A 535 8.51 -2.34 23.41
N ARG A 536 7.29 -2.87 23.19
CA ARG A 536 6.53 -3.54 24.27
C ARG A 536 7.19 -4.85 24.72
N GLU A 537 7.75 -5.61 23.79
CA GLU A 537 8.50 -6.84 24.10
C GLU A 537 9.79 -6.52 24.90
N ASP A 538 10.57 -5.53 24.46
CA ASP A 538 11.77 -5.06 25.16
C ASP A 538 11.47 -4.46 26.55
N GLU A 539 10.37 -3.68 26.69
CA GLU A 539 9.93 -3.15 27.98
C GLU A 539 9.43 -4.27 28.90
N SER A 540 8.76 -5.30 28.36
CA SER A 540 8.31 -6.47 29.13
C SER A 540 9.47 -7.35 29.59
N GLU A 541 10.55 -7.50 28.80
CA GLU A 541 11.76 -8.20 29.23
C GLU A 541 12.56 -7.40 30.28
N SER A 542 12.57 -6.06 30.17
CA SER A 542 13.25 -5.18 31.14
C SER A 542 12.53 -5.01 32.48
N SER A 543 11.22 -5.30 32.53
CA SER A 543 10.37 -5.18 33.72
C SER A 543 10.19 -6.49 34.50
N THR A 544 10.87 -7.58 34.11
CA THR A 544 10.88 -8.84 34.87
C THR A 544 11.69 -8.81 36.18
N SER A 545 12.06 -7.63 36.70
CA SER A 545 12.68 -7.48 38.02
C SER A 545 12.04 -6.39 38.89
N SER A 546 10.73 -6.46 39.11
CA SER A 546 10.14 -6.04 40.39
C SER A 546 8.70 -6.52 40.48
N GLU A 547 8.47 -7.47 41.38
CA GLU A 547 7.15 -7.77 41.94
C GLU A 547 6.61 -6.49 42.60
N ASP A 548 5.38 -6.10 42.27
CA ASP A 548 4.36 -5.71 43.26
C ASP A 548 2.98 -5.62 42.59
N GLU A 549 2.03 -6.26 43.26
CA GLU A 549 0.60 -6.28 42.97
C GLU A 549 -0.01 -4.88 43.19
N ASP A 550 -0.91 -4.43 42.31
CA ASP A 550 -2.18 -3.86 42.78
C ASP A 550 -3.23 -3.69 41.66
N ASP A 551 -4.45 -3.90 42.12
CA ASP A 551 -5.73 -4.03 41.44
C ASP A 551 -6.29 -2.69 40.92
N SER A 552 -6.92 -2.67 39.74
CA SER A 552 -8.22 -2.00 39.51
C SER A 552 -8.72 -2.13 38.07
N ASP A 553 -9.89 -2.75 37.97
CA ASP A 553 -10.77 -2.79 36.80
C ASP A 553 -11.11 -1.39 36.26
N GLU A 554 -11.11 -1.21 34.94
CA GLU A 554 -12.25 -0.61 34.24
C GLU A 554 -12.30 -1.01 32.75
N ASP A 555 -13.43 -1.62 32.42
CA ASP A 555 -13.87 -2.17 31.15
C ASP A 555 -14.02 -1.08 30.07
N ASN A 556 -13.39 -1.27 28.91
CA ASN A 556 -13.87 -0.72 27.65
C ASN A 556 -13.53 -1.69 26.52
N THR A 557 -14.43 -2.64 26.34
CA THR A 557 -14.51 -3.55 25.20
C THR A 557 -14.72 -2.78 23.90
N ARG A 558 -13.62 -2.45 23.20
CA ARG A 558 -13.60 -2.32 21.74
C ARG A 558 -12.94 -3.58 21.19
N GLN A 559 -13.77 -4.48 20.67
CA GLN A 559 -13.31 -5.59 19.83
C GLN A 559 -12.76 -4.99 18.54
N ASP A 560 -11.46 -4.70 18.53
CA ASP A 560 -10.70 -4.73 17.29
C ASP A 560 -10.31 -6.18 17.06
N ASP A 561 -10.74 -6.74 15.92
CA ASP A 561 -10.35 -8.07 15.46
C ASP A 561 -8.82 -8.08 15.23
N GLU A 562 -8.05 -8.36 16.30
CA GLU A 562 -6.62 -8.65 16.21
C GLU A 562 -6.44 -10.03 15.57
N GLU A 563 -6.40 -10.05 14.23
CA GLU A 563 -5.75 -11.13 13.48
C GLU A 563 -4.28 -11.19 13.94
N VAL A 564 -3.93 -12.25 14.66
CA VAL A 564 -2.57 -12.65 14.99
C VAL A 564 -1.79 -12.82 13.67
N ASP A 565 -1.05 -11.79 13.28
CA ASP A 565 -0.31 -11.77 12.01
C ASP A 565 0.91 -12.69 12.16
N GLU A 566 0.88 -13.82 11.44
CA GLU A 566 2.10 -14.56 11.10
C GLU A 566 3.12 -13.59 10.51
N SER A 567 4.42 -13.85 10.70
CA SER A 567 5.49 -13.03 10.15
C SER A 567 5.40 -12.94 8.62
N LEU A 568 4.67 -11.94 8.11
CA LEU A 568 4.38 -11.76 6.69
C LEU A 568 5.68 -11.53 5.92
N SER A 569 5.83 -12.19 4.77
CA SER A 569 6.95 -11.85 3.89
C SER A 569 6.77 -10.44 3.32
N LEU A 570 7.87 -9.79 2.94
CA LEU A 570 7.85 -8.45 2.37
C LEU A 570 6.98 -8.33 1.11
N ASN A 571 6.85 -9.43 0.36
CA ASN A 571 5.98 -9.54 -0.81
C ASN A 571 4.50 -9.64 -0.42
N ASP A 572 4.18 -10.35 0.67
CA ASP A 572 2.81 -10.44 1.19
C ASP A 572 2.32 -9.09 1.70
N VAL A 573 3.20 -8.33 2.38
CA VAL A 573 2.94 -6.94 2.79
C VAL A 573 2.67 -6.06 1.57
N GLU A 574 3.44 -6.20 0.48
CA GLU A 574 3.25 -5.42 -0.74
C GLU A 574 1.91 -5.73 -1.44
N GLN A 575 1.53 -7.01 -1.51
CA GLN A 575 0.24 -7.43 -2.08
C GLN A 575 -0.94 -6.99 -1.21
N ARG A 576 -0.85 -7.12 0.12
CA ARG A 576 -1.89 -6.69 1.08
C ARG A 576 -2.09 -5.18 1.02
N ALA A 577 -1.00 -4.41 1.02
CA ALA A 577 -1.03 -2.95 0.85
C ALA A 577 -1.74 -2.54 -0.43
N ARG A 578 -1.38 -3.17 -1.55
CA ARG A 578 -1.98 -2.90 -2.86
C ARG A 578 -3.48 -3.20 -2.88
N LYS A 579 -3.90 -4.32 -2.29
CA LYS A 579 -5.31 -4.73 -2.21
C LYS A 579 -6.13 -3.74 -1.36
N LEU A 580 -5.63 -3.35 -0.19
CA LEU A 580 -6.30 -2.39 0.68
C LEU A 580 -6.41 -1.01 0.03
N ALA A 581 -5.33 -0.52 -0.59
CA ALA A 581 -5.35 0.75 -1.31
C ALA A 581 -6.37 0.75 -2.47
N LEU A 582 -6.49 -0.36 -3.21
CA LEU A 582 -7.46 -0.49 -4.30
C LEU A 582 -8.91 -0.55 -3.78
N ASN A 583 -9.14 -1.21 -2.65
CA ASN A 583 -10.44 -1.24 -1.99
C ASN A 583 -10.86 0.16 -1.53
N GLU A 584 -9.96 0.94 -0.94
CA GLU A 584 -10.25 2.31 -0.50
C GLU A 584 -10.57 3.23 -1.68
N LEU A 585 -9.79 3.14 -2.77
CA LEU A 585 -10.09 3.85 -4.02
C LEU A 585 -11.49 3.51 -4.55
N THR A 586 -11.88 2.22 -4.48
CA THR A 586 -13.18 1.74 -4.94
C THR A 586 -14.33 2.24 -4.04
N ARG A 587 -14.13 2.24 -2.71
CA ARG A 587 -15.08 2.78 -1.73
C ARG A 587 -15.37 4.25 -2.00
N ARG A 588 -14.33 5.05 -2.22
CA ARG A 588 -14.47 6.50 -2.47
C ARG A 588 -15.07 6.83 -3.83
N ASN A 589 -14.68 6.11 -4.89
CA ASN A 589 -15.32 6.26 -6.20
C ASN A 589 -16.83 5.96 -6.16
N SER A 590 -17.25 5.07 -5.24
CA SER A 590 -18.68 4.80 -5.00
C SER A 590 -19.38 5.94 -4.24
N LEU A 591 -18.68 6.62 -3.33
CA LEU A 591 -19.19 7.78 -2.56
C LEU A 591 -19.26 9.08 -3.39
N MET A 592 -18.33 9.31 -4.31
CA MET A 592 -18.35 10.51 -5.17
C MET A 592 -19.51 10.55 -6.17
N ASN A 593 -20.18 9.42 -6.42
CA ASN A 593 -21.39 9.38 -7.24
C ASN A 593 -22.67 9.81 -6.49
N SER A 594 -22.62 10.04 -5.17
CA SER A 594 -23.80 10.36 -4.36
C SER A 594 -23.83 11.77 -3.77
N SER A 595 -22.77 12.56 -3.88
CA SER A 595 -22.67 13.89 -3.22
C SER A 595 -22.52 15.02 -4.24
N GLN A 596 -23.66 15.62 -4.61
CA GLN A 596 -23.69 16.98 -5.13
C GLN A 596 -23.33 17.94 -3.99
N TYR A 597 -22.20 18.63 -4.14
CA TYR A 597 -21.65 19.66 -3.24
C TYR A 597 -22.70 20.46 -2.47
N ASP A 598 -22.73 20.29 -1.14
CA ASP A 598 -23.47 21.17 -0.23
C ASP A 598 -22.47 22.13 0.44
N ILE A 599 -22.65 23.44 0.22
CA ILE A 599 -21.68 24.51 0.55
C ILE A 599 -22.12 25.27 1.82
N THR A 600 -22.69 24.58 2.81
CA THR A 600 -23.32 25.26 3.96
C THR A 600 -22.92 24.74 5.35
N SER A 601 -21.71 24.21 5.51
CA SER A 601 -21.19 23.91 6.86
C SER A 601 -20.67 25.19 7.54
N PRO A 602 -21.01 25.46 8.82
CA PRO A 602 -20.58 26.66 9.52
C PRO A 602 -19.11 26.56 9.95
N ILE A 603 -18.36 27.65 9.72
CA ILE A 603 -16.97 27.84 10.12
C ILE A 603 -16.92 28.20 11.60
N ALA A 604 -16.24 27.40 12.42
CA ALA A 604 -15.95 27.72 13.82
C ALA A 604 -14.43 27.76 14.09
N ASN A 605 -14.03 28.88 14.70
CA ASN A 605 -12.82 29.18 15.48
C ASN A 605 -11.42 28.91 14.90
N LEU A 606 -10.75 30.01 14.54
CA LEU A 606 -9.31 30.15 14.42
C LEU A 606 -8.77 30.90 15.64
N ALA A 607 -8.11 30.18 16.56
CA ALA A 607 -6.98 30.68 17.36
C ALA A 607 -6.41 29.51 18.16
N VAL A 608 -5.07 29.40 18.15
CA VAL A 608 -4.25 28.35 18.77
C VAL A 608 -4.10 27.11 17.88
N ALA A 609 -2.86 26.64 17.76
CA ALA A 609 -2.51 25.38 17.12
C ALA A 609 -3.18 24.24 17.92
N GLU A 610 -4.40 23.89 17.57
CA GLU A 610 -5.03 22.66 18.02
C GLU A 610 -4.68 21.53 17.05
N PRO A 611 -4.49 20.30 17.54
CA PRO A 611 -4.33 19.11 16.69
C PRO A 611 -5.50 18.97 15.72
N LEU A 612 -5.25 18.38 14.55
CA LEU A 612 -6.31 18.03 13.60
C LEU A 612 -7.40 17.18 14.27
N ASP A 613 -8.67 17.40 13.90
CA ASP A 613 -9.73 16.45 14.22
C ASP A 613 -9.43 15.09 13.56
N ASP A 614 -9.88 13.98 14.15
CA ASP A 614 -9.57 12.62 13.66
C ASP A 614 -9.97 12.41 12.18
N GLU A 615 -11.07 13.03 11.72
CA GLU A 615 -11.52 12.96 10.32
C GLU A 615 -10.58 13.67 9.32
N ASP A 616 -10.02 14.83 9.70
CA ASP A 616 -9.09 15.60 8.85
C ASP A 616 -7.72 14.92 8.75
N THR A 617 -7.32 14.20 9.80
CA THR A 617 -6.07 13.44 9.86
C THR A 617 -6.13 12.21 8.95
N GLU A 618 -7.28 11.54 8.87
CA GLU A 618 -7.50 10.44 7.93
C GLU A 618 -7.53 10.93 6.47
N GLU A 619 -8.08 12.12 6.19
CA GLU A 619 -8.09 12.67 4.83
C GLU A 619 -6.69 13.03 4.33
N ALA A 620 -5.78 13.45 5.21
CA ALA A 620 -4.41 13.81 4.86
C ALA A 620 -3.46 12.61 4.61
N GLY A 621 -3.83 11.41 5.06
CA GLY A 621 -3.10 10.16 4.80
C GLY A 621 -1.63 10.21 5.23
N VAL A 622 -0.71 9.93 4.29
CA VAL A 622 0.76 9.99 4.54
C VAL A 622 1.30 11.39 4.82
N PHE A 623 0.59 12.44 4.41
CA PHE A 623 1.08 13.82 4.49
C PHE A 623 0.88 14.45 5.87
N GLY A 624 0.15 13.77 6.78
CA GLY A 624 -0.06 14.21 8.16
C GLY A 624 -0.55 15.66 8.24
N ASP A 625 0.14 16.48 9.03
CA ASP A 625 -0.28 17.87 9.27
C ASP A 625 -0.01 18.84 8.11
N ALA A 626 0.76 18.44 7.10
CA ALA A 626 1.22 19.36 6.05
C ALA A 626 0.08 20.08 5.29
N PRO A 627 -1.02 19.40 4.87
CA PRO A 627 -2.17 20.06 4.26
C PRO A 627 -2.86 21.08 5.19
N ALA A 628 -2.89 20.81 6.50
CA ALA A 628 -3.47 21.70 7.50
C ALA A 628 -2.62 22.94 7.73
N LEU A 629 -1.31 22.77 7.85
CA LEU A 629 -0.36 23.88 8.00
C LEU A 629 -0.35 24.80 6.77
N LEU A 630 -0.52 24.24 5.56
CA LEU A 630 -0.71 25.02 4.33
C LEU A 630 -2.06 25.74 4.31
N ALA A 631 -3.14 25.13 4.83
CA ALA A 631 -4.42 25.82 5.01
C ALA A 631 -4.30 27.01 5.97
N HIS A 632 -3.62 26.84 7.10
CA HIS A 632 -3.41 27.93 8.05
C HIS A 632 -2.64 29.11 7.42
N LEU A 633 -1.58 28.82 6.64
CA LEU A 633 -0.84 29.84 5.89
C LEU A 633 -1.74 30.58 4.89
N ARG A 634 -2.52 29.85 4.10
CA ARG A 634 -3.50 30.38 3.16
C ARG A 634 -4.51 31.29 3.86
N ASP A 635 -5.11 30.82 4.95
CA ASP A 635 -6.16 31.56 5.68
C ASP A 635 -5.60 32.80 6.37
N SER A 636 -4.37 32.73 6.89
CA SER A 636 -3.63 33.89 7.41
C SER A 636 -3.42 34.96 6.32
N GLY A 637 -3.08 34.54 5.10
CA GLY A 637 -2.94 35.46 3.97
C GLY A 637 -4.27 36.11 3.56
N VAL A 638 -5.36 35.33 3.52
CA VAL A 638 -6.72 35.85 3.26
C VAL A 638 -7.16 36.83 4.35
N ALA A 639 -6.85 36.54 5.62
CA ALA A 639 -7.12 37.44 6.74
C ALA A 639 -6.34 38.75 6.61
N ALA A 640 -5.05 38.72 6.26
CA ALA A 640 -4.26 39.91 6.02
C ALA A 640 -4.82 40.78 4.88
N MET A 641 -5.27 40.14 3.78
CA MET A 641 -5.99 40.86 2.70
C MET A 641 -7.29 41.48 3.20
N THR A 642 -8.07 40.76 4.01
CA THR A 642 -9.34 41.23 4.58
C THR A 642 -9.11 42.45 5.47
N GLU A 643 -8.16 42.37 6.41
CA GLU A 643 -7.83 43.45 7.33
C GLU A 643 -7.37 44.70 6.56
N TYR A 644 -6.55 44.52 5.53
CA TYR A 644 -6.08 45.61 4.68
C TYR A 644 -7.23 46.36 4.00
N VAL A 645 -8.10 45.62 3.29
CA VAL A 645 -9.25 46.21 2.57
C VAL A 645 -10.23 46.85 3.56
N LEU A 646 -10.43 46.23 4.73
CA LEU A 646 -11.28 46.76 5.80
C LEU A 646 -10.71 48.07 6.37
N LEU A 647 -9.41 48.14 6.64
CA LEU A 647 -8.76 49.34 7.17
C LEU A 647 -8.93 50.53 6.22
N GLU A 648 -8.78 50.29 4.92
CA GLU A 648 -9.01 51.29 3.90
C GLU A 648 -10.49 51.72 3.82
N PHE A 649 -11.42 50.76 3.87
CA PHE A 649 -12.86 51.05 3.91
C PHE A 649 -13.18 51.95 5.09
N LYS A 650 -12.71 51.61 6.30
CA LYS A 650 -12.90 52.40 7.53
C LYS A 650 -12.29 53.80 7.41
N ALA A 651 -11.10 53.94 6.81
CA ALA A 651 -10.46 55.22 6.61
C ALA A 651 -11.29 56.15 5.70
N ASN A 652 -11.85 55.60 4.62
CA ASN A 652 -12.67 56.34 3.66
C ASN A 652 -14.12 56.56 4.14
N ALA A 653 -14.64 55.71 5.03
CA ALA A 653 -16.00 55.80 5.56
C ALA A 653 -16.15 56.77 6.76
N ARG A 654 -15.08 57.44 7.20
CA ARG A 654 -15.13 58.41 8.32
C ARG A 654 -16.18 59.51 8.14
N ASN A 655 -16.37 60.00 6.91
CA ASN A 655 -17.36 61.03 6.59
C ASN A 655 -18.78 60.47 6.55
N TYR A 656 -18.94 59.18 6.21
CA TYR A 656 -20.22 58.48 6.25
C TYR A 656 -20.71 58.29 7.69
N LYS A 657 -19.80 58.03 8.65
CA LYS A 657 -20.10 57.88 10.08
C LYS A 657 -21.01 58.98 10.63
N LYS A 658 -20.71 60.24 10.30
CA LYS A 658 -21.40 61.43 10.81
C LYS A 658 -22.17 62.19 9.72
N GLN A 659 -22.23 61.65 8.50
CA GLN A 659 -22.68 62.35 7.28
C GLN A 659 -22.18 63.82 7.22
N LYS A 660 -20.88 64.01 7.44
CA LYS A 660 -20.26 65.35 7.33
C LYS A 660 -19.80 65.56 5.90
N ASN A 661 -20.46 66.45 5.17
CA ASN A 661 -19.96 66.90 3.87
C ASN A 661 -18.85 67.95 4.09
N VAL A 662 -17.64 67.68 3.57
CA VAL A 662 -16.61 68.70 3.39
C VAL A 662 -16.73 69.19 1.95
N VAL A 663 -17.52 70.24 1.74
CA VAL A 663 -17.46 71.02 0.51
C VAL A 663 -17.21 72.47 0.90
N ASN A 664 -16.09 73.02 0.40
CA ASN A 664 -15.81 74.44 0.39
C ASN A 664 -16.90 75.14 -0.43
N PHE A 665 -17.97 75.60 0.21
CA PHE A 665 -18.62 76.90 0.03
C PHE A 665 -19.86 76.92 0.93
N ASN A 666 -20.00 78.00 1.71
CA ASN A 666 -21.14 78.24 2.59
C ASN A 666 -22.46 78.12 1.80
N ILE A 667 -23.34 77.16 2.16
CA ILE A 667 -24.84 77.26 2.15
C ILE A 667 -25.58 75.94 2.49
N LEU A 668 -24.95 74.75 2.56
CA LEU A 668 -25.67 73.48 2.89
C LEU A 668 -25.04 72.70 4.06
N ARG A 669 -24.78 73.37 5.18
CA ARG A 669 -24.02 72.79 6.31
C ARG A 669 -24.84 71.83 7.20
N ASP A 670 -26.17 71.95 7.19
CA ASP A 670 -27.04 71.27 8.17
C ASP A 670 -27.97 70.17 7.58
N SER A 671 -28.07 70.03 6.25
CA SER A 671 -29.03 69.11 5.60
C SER A 671 -28.58 67.66 5.44
N TYR A 672 -27.39 67.29 5.90
CA TYR A 672 -26.83 65.96 5.63
C TYR A 672 -26.77 65.04 6.84
N ARG A 673 -27.02 65.50 8.07
CA ARG A 673 -27.07 64.60 9.23
C ARG A 673 -28.27 63.65 9.13
N TRP A 674 -28.11 62.41 9.60
CA TRP A 674 -29.15 61.37 9.55
C TRP A 674 -30.51 61.80 10.15
N HIS A 675 -30.51 62.69 11.14
CA HIS A 675 -31.73 63.23 11.78
C HIS A 675 -32.29 64.48 11.08
N SER A 676 -31.64 65.00 10.04
CA SER A 676 -32.00 66.24 9.32
C SER A 676 -32.14 66.03 7.81
N MET A 677 -32.19 64.77 7.34
CA MET A 677 -32.37 64.46 5.92
C MET A 677 -33.80 64.70 5.47
N LEU A 678 -33.96 65.16 4.23
CA LEU A 678 -35.27 65.35 3.60
C LEU A 678 -35.84 64.00 3.16
N THR A 679 -37.16 63.82 3.34
CA THR A 679 -37.86 62.65 2.82
C THR A 679 -37.98 62.77 1.30
N MET A 680 -37.43 61.80 0.57
CA MET A 680 -37.48 61.72 -0.89
C MET A 680 -38.14 60.41 -1.33
N GLU A 681 -38.72 60.40 -2.53
CA GLU A 681 -39.20 59.16 -3.14
C GLU A 681 -38.03 58.21 -3.44
N GLN A 682 -38.25 56.90 -3.29
CA GLN A 682 -37.20 55.89 -3.48
C GLN A 682 -36.52 55.96 -4.85
N ALA A 683 -37.25 56.34 -5.90
CA ALA A 683 -36.72 56.47 -7.26
C ALA A 683 -35.76 57.67 -7.44
N ALA A 684 -35.80 58.64 -6.52
CA ALA A 684 -34.96 59.82 -6.54
C ALA A 684 -33.72 59.70 -5.62
N LEU A 685 -33.57 58.59 -4.91
CA LEU A 685 -32.42 58.33 -4.03
C LEU A 685 -31.20 57.93 -4.85
N SER A 686 -30.04 58.46 -4.47
CA SER A 686 -28.73 57.97 -4.92
C SER A 686 -27.99 57.36 -3.73
N VAL A 687 -26.89 56.65 -4.00
CA VAL A 687 -25.94 56.31 -2.93
C VAL A 687 -25.48 57.59 -2.22
N SER A 688 -25.38 57.56 -0.89
CA SER A 688 -24.83 58.67 -0.12
C SER A 688 -23.45 59.07 -0.65
N SER A 689 -23.25 60.35 -0.95
CA SER A 689 -21.98 60.87 -1.48
C SER A 689 -20.76 60.50 -0.64
N SER A 690 -20.94 60.42 0.69
CA SER A 690 -19.92 60.01 1.66
C SER A 690 -19.63 58.50 1.68
N LEU A 691 -20.49 57.67 1.09
CA LEU A 691 -20.31 56.22 0.91
C LEU A 691 -19.73 55.85 -0.46
N CYS A 692 -19.83 56.72 -1.47
CA CYS A 692 -19.38 56.44 -2.84
C CYS A 692 -17.92 55.96 -2.90
N LEU A 693 -17.01 56.72 -2.29
CA LEU A 693 -15.57 56.42 -2.30
C LEU A 693 -15.21 55.10 -1.59
N PRO A 694 -15.58 54.87 -0.32
CA PRO A 694 -15.27 53.61 0.36
C PRO A 694 -15.90 52.40 -0.34
N LEU A 695 -17.14 52.53 -0.85
CA LEU A 695 -17.81 51.46 -1.57
C LEU A 695 -17.11 51.13 -2.90
N ALA A 696 -16.84 52.14 -3.73
CA ALA A 696 -16.18 51.94 -5.02
C ALA A 696 -14.76 51.36 -4.85
N ALA A 697 -14.01 51.83 -3.86
CA ALA A 697 -12.68 51.32 -3.54
C ALA A 697 -12.72 49.83 -3.16
N MET A 698 -13.65 49.43 -2.30
CA MET A 698 -13.84 48.03 -1.90
C MET A 698 -14.25 47.15 -3.08
N CYS A 699 -15.24 47.58 -3.88
CA CYS A 699 -15.69 46.83 -5.05
C CYS A 699 -14.55 46.62 -6.06
N ALA A 700 -13.71 47.63 -6.30
CA ALA A 700 -12.55 47.50 -7.17
C ALA A 700 -11.56 46.43 -6.66
N ARG A 701 -11.27 46.40 -5.35
CA ARG A 701 -10.38 45.39 -4.73
C ARG A 701 -10.96 43.99 -4.81
N LEU A 702 -12.24 43.83 -4.52
CA LEU A 702 -12.94 42.55 -4.67
C LEU A 702 -12.94 42.06 -6.11
N ALA A 703 -13.13 42.96 -7.08
CA ALA A 703 -13.09 42.62 -8.51
C ALA A 703 -11.69 42.18 -8.95
N CYS A 704 -10.64 42.91 -8.56
CA CYS A 704 -9.26 42.53 -8.85
C CYS A 704 -8.89 41.20 -8.17
N ALA A 705 -9.25 41.03 -6.89
CA ALA A 705 -9.03 39.78 -6.16
C ALA A 705 -9.76 38.60 -6.82
N ALA A 706 -10.98 38.80 -7.34
CA ALA A 706 -11.73 37.75 -8.04
C ALA A 706 -11.10 37.28 -9.36
N GLN A 707 -10.25 38.11 -9.97
CA GLN A 707 -9.52 37.75 -11.20
C GLN A 707 -8.22 36.97 -10.90
N ALA A 708 -7.71 37.08 -9.67
CA ALA A 708 -6.38 36.59 -9.32
C ALA A 708 -6.37 35.54 -8.20
N LEU A 709 -7.42 35.42 -7.36
CA LEU A 709 -7.54 34.38 -6.34
C LEU A 709 -8.34 33.18 -6.86
N ALA A 710 -8.06 32.00 -6.32
CA ALA A 710 -8.91 30.83 -6.52
C ALA A 710 -10.38 31.14 -6.09
N PRO A 711 -11.40 30.65 -6.83
CA PRO A 711 -12.81 30.93 -6.53
C PRO A 711 -13.26 30.71 -5.07
N PRO A 712 -12.91 29.60 -4.39
CA PRO A 712 -13.29 29.41 -2.98
C PRO A 712 -12.67 30.46 -2.05
N LEU A 713 -11.43 30.89 -2.31
CA LEU A 713 -10.74 31.91 -1.52
C LEU A 713 -11.32 33.29 -1.75
N CYS A 714 -11.72 33.60 -2.98
CA CYS A 714 -12.45 34.82 -3.27
C CYS A 714 -13.82 34.85 -2.57
N ALA A 715 -14.51 33.71 -2.47
CA ALA A 715 -15.75 33.60 -1.71
C ALA A 715 -15.51 33.83 -0.21
N GLN A 716 -14.47 33.23 0.36
CA GLN A 716 -14.05 33.41 1.75
C GLN A 716 -13.69 34.88 2.06
N LEU A 717 -12.83 35.51 1.24
CA LEU A 717 -12.48 36.93 1.35
C LEU A 717 -13.73 37.83 1.36
N ARG A 718 -14.67 37.56 0.45
CA ARG A 718 -15.92 38.32 0.34
C ARG A 718 -16.80 38.16 1.58
N ALA A 719 -16.93 36.94 2.10
CA ALA A 719 -17.70 36.66 3.30
C ALA A 719 -17.09 37.33 4.55
N HIS A 720 -15.78 37.24 4.73
CA HIS A 720 -15.09 37.90 5.85
C HIS A 720 -15.25 39.42 5.80
N LEU A 721 -15.06 40.03 4.63
CA LEU A 721 -15.26 41.47 4.45
C LEU A 721 -16.71 41.89 4.74
N ALA A 722 -17.69 41.13 4.25
CA ALA A 722 -19.10 41.40 4.53
C ALA A 722 -19.38 41.37 6.05
N ALA A 723 -18.94 40.32 6.75
CA ALA A 723 -19.12 40.20 8.19
C ALA A 723 -18.51 41.38 8.96
N HIS A 724 -17.27 41.77 8.65
CA HIS A 724 -16.62 42.89 9.33
C HIS A 724 -17.25 44.25 9.00
N ILE A 725 -17.73 44.45 7.78
CA ILE A 725 -18.41 45.69 7.38
C ILE A 725 -19.82 45.79 7.97
N ASP A 726 -20.54 44.66 8.07
CA ASP A 726 -21.82 44.56 8.77
C ASP A 726 -21.67 45.05 10.22
N VAL A 727 -20.66 44.55 10.94
CA VAL A 727 -20.34 45.00 12.30
C VAL A 727 -19.95 46.48 12.33
N TYR A 728 -19.00 46.91 11.50
CA TYR A 728 -18.46 48.26 11.54
C TYR A 728 -19.53 49.33 11.29
N ILE A 729 -20.34 49.17 10.23
CA ILE A 729 -21.38 50.16 9.91
C ILE A 729 -22.49 50.12 10.98
N TYR A 730 -22.83 48.94 11.50
CA TYR A 730 -23.80 48.81 12.57
C TYR A 730 -23.35 49.57 13.83
N GLU A 731 -22.14 49.30 14.32
CA GLU A 731 -21.62 49.94 15.53
C GLU A 731 -21.38 51.43 15.33
N GLU A 732 -20.79 51.84 14.22
CA GLU A 732 -20.30 53.21 14.05
C GLU A 732 -21.34 54.14 13.43
N VAL A 733 -22.32 53.62 12.70
CA VAL A 733 -23.37 54.42 12.04
C VAL A 733 -24.70 54.22 12.74
N VAL A 734 -25.18 52.99 12.84
CA VAL A 734 -26.54 52.71 13.36
C VAL A 734 -26.62 53.06 14.85
N LEU A 735 -25.70 52.56 15.67
CA LEU A 735 -25.76 52.77 17.12
C LEU A 735 -25.31 54.16 17.57
N GLU A 736 -24.68 54.96 16.71
CA GLU A 736 -24.08 56.25 17.08
C GLU A 736 -24.82 57.47 16.52
N ASN A 737 -25.90 57.28 15.76
CA ASN A 737 -26.64 58.39 15.13
C ASN A 737 -28.14 58.33 15.40
N TRP A 738 -28.76 59.50 15.38
CA TRP A 738 -30.21 59.67 15.38
C TRP A 738 -30.74 59.69 13.95
N PHE A 739 -31.94 59.15 13.74
CA PHE A 739 -32.54 59.03 12.41
C PHE A 739 -33.94 59.64 12.36
N ASN A 740 -34.18 60.47 11.35
CA ASN A 740 -35.52 60.88 10.95
C ASN A 740 -36.01 60.01 9.77
N THR A 741 -37.26 60.18 9.34
CA THR A 741 -37.84 59.39 8.23
C THR A 741 -37.03 59.48 6.93
N GLY A 742 -36.49 60.66 6.59
CA GLY A 742 -35.61 60.80 5.42
C GLY A 742 -34.30 60.03 5.57
N GLY A 743 -33.71 60.06 6.76
CA GLY A 743 -32.46 59.37 7.09
C GLY A 743 -32.60 57.86 7.12
N THR A 744 -33.70 57.33 7.66
CA THR A 744 -33.96 55.87 7.64
C THR A 744 -34.13 55.36 6.22
N ILE A 745 -34.85 56.12 5.37
CA ILE A 745 -35.03 55.79 3.94
C ILE A 745 -33.69 55.82 3.19
N GLN A 746 -32.87 56.86 3.37
CA GLN A 746 -31.56 56.96 2.73
C GLN A 746 -30.61 55.85 3.19
N PHE A 747 -30.53 55.58 4.50
CA PHE A 747 -29.71 54.49 5.05
C PHE A 747 -30.14 53.13 4.49
N THR A 748 -31.44 52.90 4.38
CA THR A 748 -32.00 51.66 3.81
C THR A 748 -31.64 51.52 2.34
N HIS A 749 -31.63 52.62 1.58
CA HIS A 749 -31.17 52.63 0.19
C HIS A 749 -29.69 52.29 0.09
N ASP A 750 -28.84 52.90 0.93
CA ASP A 750 -27.40 52.62 0.98
C ASP A 750 -27.13 51.14 1.32
N VAL A 751 -27.86 50.56 2.28
CA VAL A 751 -27.71 49.15 2.67
C VAL A 751 -28.26 48.20 1.60
N LYS A 752 -29.56 48.27 1.29
CA LYS A 752 -30.24 47.26 0.46
C LYS A 752 -29.94 47.37 -1.03
N ARG A 753 -29.67 48.57 -1.55
CA ARG A 753 -29.44 48.78 -2.98
C ARG A 753 -27.96 48.88 -3.36
N ASN A 754 -27.06 49.09 -2.40
CA ASN A 754 -25.65 49.31 -2.70
C ASN A 754 -24.72 48.36 -1.92
N LEU A 755 -24.76 48.34 -0.58
CA LEU A 755 -23.88 47.49 0.23
C LEU A 755 -24.17 46.00 0.05
N VAL A 756 -25.45 45.58 0.14
CA VAL A 756 -25.83 44.17 -0.03
C VAL A 756 -25.45 43.64 -1.43
N PRO A 757 -25.80 44.33 -2.53
CA PRO A 757 -25.33 43.91 -3.86
C PRO A 757 -23.82 43.90 -4.05
N ALA A 758 -23.06 44.74 -3.34
CA ALA A 758 -21.60 44.78 -3.45
C ALA A 758 -20.91 43.50 -2.98
N PHE A 759 -21.57 42.69 -2.13
CA PHE A 759 -21.08 41.38 -1.67
C PHE A 759 -21.77 40.20 -2.36
N ALA A 760 -22.69 40.46 -3.29
CA ALA A 760 -23.32 39.39 -4.06
C ALA A 760 -22.29 38.76 -5.03
N PRO A 761 -22.15 37.42 -5.06
CA PRO A 761 -21.40 36.74 -6.11
C PRO A 761 -22.00 37.02 -7.49
N PRO A 762 -21.21 37.01 -8.57
CA PRO A 762 -21.67 37.34 -9.94
C PRO A 762 -22.87 36.51 -10.42
N ASN A 763 -23.02 35.29 -9.90
CA ASN A 763 -24.02 34.30 -10.35
C ASN A 763 -25.18 34.10 -9.35
N LYS A 764 -25.25 34.89 -8.27
CA LYS A 764 -26.31 34.76 -7.25
C LYS A 764 -27.04 36.08 -7.06
N ASN A 765 -28.35 36.02 -6.86
CA ASN A 765 -29.14 37.22 -6.60
C ASN A 765 -28.89 37.71 -5.17
N ALA A 766 -28.57 39.00 -5.02
CA ALA A 766 -28.25 39.61 -3.73
C ALA A 766 -29.38 39.48 -2.69
N SER A 767 -30.63 39.40 -3.15
CA SER A 767 -31.81 39.24 -2.30
C SER A 767 -31.96 37.85 -1.67
N GLN A 768 -31.19 36.86 -2.12
CA GLN A 768 -31.19 35.48 -1.60
C GLN A 768 -30.04 35.22 -0.62
N LEU A 769 -29.20 36.23 -0.35
CA LEU A 769 -28.00 36.11 0.47
C LEU A 769 -28.07 37.05 1.67
N ASN A 770 -28.06 36.49 2.89
CA ASN A 770 -28.06 37.26 4.12
C ASN A 770 -26.62 37.55 4.60
N GLN A 771 -25.85 38.29 3.79
CA GLN A 771 -24.43 38.57 4.07
C GLN A 771 -24.20 39.75 5.03
N LEU A 772 -25.18 40.64 5.18
CA LEU A 772 -25.15 41.80 6.08
C LEU A 772 -26.35 41.76 7.04
N PRO A 773 -26.47 40.70 7.88
CA PRO A 773 -27.67 40.45 8.65
C PRO A 773 -27.99 41.57 9.65
N ARG A 774 -27.00 42.13 10.36
CA ARG A 774 -27.25 43.19 11.35
C ARG A 774 -27.74 44.46 10.69
N LEU A 775 -27.16 44.85 9.55
CA LEU A 775 -27.59 46.03 8.82
C LEU A 775 -29.01 45.85 8.24
N LEU A 776 -29.35 44.66 7.76
CA LEU A 776 -30.70 44.35 7.26
C LEU A 776 -31.75 44.40 8.37
N GLU A 777 -31.44 43.85 9.54
CA GLU A 777 -32.29 43.92 10.73
C GLU A 777 -32.40 45.34 11.29
N ALA A 778 -31.31 46.10 11.30
CA ALA A 778 -31.32 47.51 11.69
C ALA A 778 -32.22 48.33 10.76
N CYS A 779 -32.16 48.10 9.44
CA CYS A 779 -33.10 48.71 8.51
C CYS A 779 -34.55 48.33 8.82
N LYS A 780 -34.82 47.10 9.29
CA LYS A 780 -36.16 46.68 9.70
C LYS A 780 -36.65 47.45 10.92
N LEU A 781 -35.82 47.60 11.95
CA LEU A 781 -36.16 48.35 13.16
C LEU A 781 -36.35 49.86 12.89
N LEU A 782 -35.47 50.45 12.07
CA LEU A 782 -35.52 51.87 11.71
C LEU A 782 -36.75 52.25 10.87
N ASN A 783 -37.27 51.34 10.04
CA ASN A 783 -38.42 51.58 9.18
C ASN A 783 -39.72 50.95 9.70
N MET A 784 -39.73 50.48 10.95
CA MET A 784 -40.94 49.94 11.56
C MET A 784 -42.02 51.02 11.72
N ASP A 785 -43.28 50.68 11.46
CA ASP A 785 -44.40 51.61 11.64
C ASP A 785 -44.46 52.15 13.07
N TYR A 786 -44.94 53.38 13.24
CA TYR A 786 -44.90 54.09 14.52
C TYR A 786 -45.49 53.28 15.68
N GLU A 787 -46.68 52.70 15.48
CA GLU A 787 -47.38 51.91 16.50
C GLU A 787 -46.63 50.64 16.90
N ASP A 788 -46.07 49.93 15.91
CA ASP A 788 -45.27 48.73 16.14
C ASP A 788 -43.96 49.07 16.85
N ALA A 789 -43.29 50.13 16.41
CA ALA A 789 -42.04 50.59 16.99
C ALA A 789 -42.22 51.07 18.44
N HIS A 790 -43.33 51.77 18.73
CA HIS A 790 -43.68 52.20 20.07
C HIS A 790 -43.98 51.00 20.99
N ARG A 791 -44.73 50.00 20.50
CA ARG A 791 -45.02 48.76 21.23
C ARG A 791 -43.74 48.00 21.58
N VAL A 792 -42.91 47.72 20.57
CA VAL A 792 -41.64 46.98 20.74
C VAL A 792 -40.68 47.75 21.66
N ARG A 793 -40.58 49.08 21.51
CA ARG A 793 -39.77 49.92 22.42
C ARG A 793 -40.23 49.82 23.87
N THR A 794 -41.54 49.89 24.10
CA THR A 794 -42.13 49.82 25.45
C THR A 794 -41.93 48.44 26.08
N GLU A 795 -42.05 47.39 25.28
CA GLU A 795 -41.80 46.01 25.70
C GLU A 795 -40.32 45.79 26.06
N LEU A 796 -39.40 46.24 25.20
CA LEU A 796 -37.95 46.17 25.43
C LEU A 796 -37.50 46.92 26.70
N ALA A 797 -38.13 48.06 27.01
CA ALA A 797 -37.81 48.85 28.21
C ALA A 797 -38.33 48.21 29.51
N LYS A 798 -39.44 47.46 29.47
CA LYS A 798 -40.11 46.90 30.66
C LYS A 798 -39.76 45.43 30.91
N GLN A 799 -39.61 44.64 29.84
CA GLN A 799 -39.48 43.18 29.89
C GLN A 799 -38.44 42.69 28.85
N PRO A 800 -37.14 42.94 29.06
CA PRO A 800 -36.11 42.66 28.07
C PRO A 800 -36.00 41.17 27.69
N ASN A 801 -36.30 40.26 28.61
CA ASN A 801 -36.25 38.81 28.34
C ASN A 801 -37.41 38.33 27.45
N GLN A 802 -38.62 38.88 27.62
CA GLN A 802 -39.77 38.56 26.79
C GLN A 802 -39.62 39.18 25.40
N ALA A 803 -39.07 40.40 25.35
CA ALA A 803 -38.84 41.13 24.12
C ALA A 803 -37.83 40.43 23.18
N ALA A 804 -36.94 39.58 23.68
CA ALA A 804 -36.06 38.76 22.84
C ALA A 804 -36.84 37.76 21.97
N ILE A 805 -37.93 37.20 22.50
CA ILE A 805 -38.82 36.30 21.75
C ILE A 805 -39.58 37.10 20.69
N SER A 806 -40.15 38.25 21.08
CA SER A 806 -40.88 39.14 20.16
C SER A 806 -40.00 39.68 19.03
N LEU A 807 -38.71 39.99 19.30
CA LEU A 807 -37.74 40.37 18.27
C LEU A 807 -37.45 39.21 17.29
N ASN A 808 -37.31 37.98 17.79
CA ASN A 808 -37.14 36.80 16.94
C ASN A 808 -38.35 36.53 16.04
N GLU A 809 -39.58 36.69 16.55
CA GLU A 809 -40.81 36.58 15.74
C GLU A 809 -40.88 37.67 14.66
N LEU A 810 -40.33 38.85 14.96
CA LEU A 810 -40.12 39.92 14.00
C LEU A 810 -38.87 39.70 13.13
N GLY A 811 -38.26 38.52 13.10
CA GLY A 811 -37.11 38.19 12.25
C GLY A 811 -35.87 39.04 12.53
N VAL A 812 -35.68 39.47 13.78
CA VAL A 812 -34.48 40.15 14.29
C VAL A 812 -33.74 39.15 15.18
N HIS A 813 -32.72 38.51 14.62
CA HIS A 813 -31.98 37.41 15.26
C HIS A 813 -30.52 37.78 15.61
N HIS A 814 -29.96 38.80 14.96
CA HIS A 814 -28.55 39.16 15.04
C HIS A 814 -28.29 40.45 15.85
N ILE A 815 -29.36 41.16 16.23
CA ILE A 815 -29.32 42.36 17.10
C ILE A 815 -29.79 41.99 18.51
N GLN A 816 -28.99 42.36 19.52
CA GLN A 816 -29.34 42.13 20.93
C GLN A 816 -30.48 43.06 21.38
N PRO A 817 -31.37 42.62 22.31
CA PRO A 817 -32.50 43.43 22.78
C PRO A 817 -32.11 44.83 23.27
N ARG A 818 -30.96 44.95 23.96
CA ARG A 818 -30.44 46.24 24.43
C ARG A 818 -30.12 47.20 23.27
N ASP A 819 -29.59 46.68 22.17
CA ASP A 819 -29.19 47.49 21.03
C ASP A 819 -30.42 47.80 20.16
N ALA A 820 -31.36 46.87 20.05
CA ALA A 820 -32.66 47.14 19.42
C ALA A 820 -33.41 48.28 20.13
N LEU A 821 -33.39 48.30 21.48
CA LEU A 821 -33.95 49.42 22.26
C LEU A 821 -33.22 50.73 21.96
N ARG A 822 -31.88 50.70 21.90
CA ARG A 822 -31.06 51.87 21.55
C ARG A 822 -31.44 52.42 20.17
N ILE A 823 -31.57 51.56 19.16
CA ILE A 823 -31.96 51.93 17.80
C ILE A 823 -33.33 52.59 17.77
N LEU A 824 -34.32 52.03 18.49
CA LEU A 824 -35.66 52.60 18.56
C LEU A 824 -35.68 53.95 19.31
N ASN A 825 -34.84 54.12 20.33
CA ASN A 825 -34.72 55.40 21.03
C ASN A 825 -34.08 56.50 20.17
N GLN A 826 -33.27 56.13 19.19
CA GLN A 826 -32.59 57.05 18.27
C GLN A 826 -33.47 57.55 17.13
N ARG A 827 -34.71 57.05 17.04
CA ARG A 827 -35.69 57.51 16.06
C ARG A 827 -36.34 58.81 16.52
N THR A 828 -36.25 59.85 15.69
CA THR A 828 -36.76 61.18 16.05
C THR A 828 -38.30 61.25 16.10
N ASP A 829 -39.01 60.35 15.42
CA ASP A 829 -40.48 60.28 15.47
C ASP A 829 -41.00 59.68 16.78
N LEU A 830 -40.16 58.92 17.50
CA LEU A 830 -40.51 58.30 18.78
C LEU A 830 -40.08 59.14 19.99
N SER A 831 -39.28 60.19 19.79
CA SER A 831 -38.80 61.06 20.88
C SER A 831 -39.88 62.05 21.34
N ASP A 832 -40.13 62.13 22.65
CA ASP A 832 -41.05 63.10 23.24
C ASP A 832 -40.48 64.52 23.10
N SER A 833 -41.04 65.31 22.17
CA SER A 833 -40.65 66.70 21.91
C SER A 833 -40.99 67.66 23.06
N SER A 834 -41.59 67.17 24.15
CA SER A 834 -42.02 67.93 25.33
C SER A 834 -41.03 67.87 26.50
N SER A 835 -40.01 67.02 26.44
CA SER A 835 -39.00 66.81 27.48
C SER A 835 -37.70 67.61 27.17
N PRO A 836 -37.25 68.50 28.06
CA PRO A 836 -35.98 69.23 27.90
C PRO A 836 -34.76 68.31 27.77
N SER A 837 -34.80 67.12 28.39
CA SER A 837 -33.74 66.12 28.31
C SER A 837 -33.69 65.46 26.92
N SER A 838 -34.85 65.17 26.32
CA SER A 838 -34.92 64.59 24.97
C SER A 838 -34.43 65.59 23.92
N VAL A 839 -34.70 66.88 24.12
CA VAL A 839 -34.20 67.96 23.24
C VAL A 839 -32.68 68.14 23.41
N MET A 840 -32.14 68.05 24.63
CA MET A 840 -30.68 68.09 24.88
C MET A 840 -29.93 66.88 24.32
N GLU A 841 -30.57 65.70 24.23
CA GLU A 841 -29.96 64.49 23.63
C GLU A 841 -30.00 64.47 22.09
N LEU A 842 -30.87 65.28 21.48
CA LEU A 842 -31.03 65.47 20.03
C LEU A 842 -29.99 66.45 19.42
N PHE A 843 -29.35 67.30 20.24
CA PHE A 843 -28.38 68.33 19.83
C PHE A 843 -26.96 68.02 20.32
#